data_AF-A0A0N1MIH3-F1
#
_entry.id   AF-A0A0N1MIH3-F1
#
_cell.length_a   1.000
_cell.length_b   1.000
_cell.length_c   1.000
_cell.angle_alpha   90.00
_cell.angle_beta   90.00
_cell.angle_gamma   90.00
#
_symmetry.space_group_name_H-M   'P 1'
#
loop_
_entity.id
_entity.type
_entity.pdbx_description
1 polymer ?
#
loop_
_entity_poly.entity_id
_entity_poly.type
_entity_poly.pdbx_seq_one_letter_code
_entity_poly.pdbx_strand_id
1 'polypeptide(L)'
;MNFSIQQYPFDHTLESNITENHRDFLNWPLVYFLEENKTKEAYVGETTDVLNRLKTHSKTQKKQKLSTVNLILSDKFNKSATLDVESNLIKYISADGMYSLQNGNLGISNHQFYQQKEVYWEQFKNIWSELQSMGIARRSLEDIDNSDLFKYSPYKSLSKEQIAGLKMILDCLLDDKTKVSLIQGGAGTGKSILAIFLFKLLKTNLDDFNTSDFDEDDKDIFLLLNQVKDKYGNLKMALVIPMTSFRKTISNVFKNIKGLSNKMVIGPSDVSKQKYDLLIVDEGHRLRRRQNLVNYKSFDDAMKRVCFDPNGYDELDLVDYCSKKAIVFYDPFQSIKPTDVLTEKFELLKNKDSTIVRKLKTQFRVKGGNEYVEFIHQLFDGNIKSENIKSTFGFYDFKLFDDLNEMINQIKIKENQKGLSRMVAGFAWKWISKKDKSKFDIIINDTLLQWNSTEIDWVNSTNAINEVGCIHTTQGYDLNYTGVILGPEFDYDFINNKFIVNKDNYEDKGGKNTIKDEQVLLDYVINIYKTILLRGIEGTYIYVCNPNLRKYFSQLIPIHQEKDHQQQPLIILDKPNEYTVPFYDLEIAAGNFSDLQSAGEAKYIEIPHLGSSQDYFICKVVGESMNKVIPNGSFCLFKKYTGGSRNGLITLVEGSDVFDSETGANYTIKKYFSKKATDDDGWHHEEITLKAMSTKPYESIVLRDEETINFKVIGVFEKIL
;
A
#
# COMPACT_ATOMS: atom_id res chain seq x y z
N MET A 1 -9.18 -18.84 22.20
CA MET A 1 -8.34 -18.31 21.10
C MET A 1 -8.27 -19.41 20.07
N ASN A 2 -8.43 -19.12 18.77
CA ASN A 2 -8.31 -20.16 17.73
C ASN A 2 -6.86 -20.30 17.25
N PHE A 3 -5.87 -19.75 17.95
CA PHE A 3 -4.45 -19.97 17.68
C PHE A 3 -3.59 -19.72 18.95
N SER A 4 -2.35 -20.20 18.95
CA SER A 4 -1.33 -19.92 19.96
C SER A 4 0.07 -19.86 19.33
N ILE A 5 0.98 -19.04 19.87
CA ILE A 5 2.38 -19.00 19.47
C ILE A 5 3.23 -19.51 20.63
N GLN A 6 4.01 -20.57 20.41
CA GLN A 6 4.79 -21.27 21.44
C GLN A 6 6.28 -21.24 21.08
N GLN A 7 7.09 -20.69 21.98
CA GLN A 7 8.51 -20.46 21.73
C GLN A 7 9.37 -21.55 22.39
N TYR A 8 10.31 -22.11 21.64
CA TYR A 8 11.23 -23.14 22.09
C TYR A 8 12.67 -22.82 21.68
N PRO A 9 13.68 -23.19 22.49
CA PRO A 9 15.08 -23.20 22.07
C PRO A 9 15.27 -24.15 20.87
N PHE A 10 15.99 -23.70 19.85
CA PHE A 10 16.34 -24.54 18.69
C PHE A 10 17.62 -25.33 18.98
N ASP A 11 17.52 -26.27 19.93
CA ASP A 11 18.63 -27.11 20.37
C ASP A 11 18.24 -28.60 20.47
N HIS A 12 19.09 -29.39 21.11
CA HIS A 12 18.90 -30.84 21.29
C HIS A 12 17.68 -31.21 22.16
N THR A 13 17.11 -30.29 22.93
CA THR A 13 15.94 -30.52 23.79
C THR A 13 14.61 -30.31 23.07
N LEU A 14 14.64 -29.73 21.86
CA LEU A 14 13.46 -29.33 21.10
C LEU A 14 12.49 -30.48 20.84
N GLU A 15 13.00 -31.66 20.45
CA GLU A 15 12.16 -32.81 20.13
C GLU A 15 11.37 -33.31 21.34
N SER A 16 12.02 -33.40 22.50
CA SER A 16 11.40 -33.80 23.76
C SER A 16 10.29 -32.82 24.14
N ASN A 17 10.61 -31.52 24.12
CA ASN A 17 9.70 -30.45 24.50
C ASN A 17 8.44 -30.41 23.62
N ILE A 18 8.58 -30.57 22.30
CA ILE A 18 7.43 -30.60 21.39
C ILE A 18 6.57 -31.84 21.63
N THR A 19 7.20 -33.01 21.84
CA THR A 19 6.47 -34.28 22.00
C THR A 19 5.69 -34.32 23.31
N GLU A 20 6.22 -33.73 24.38
CA GLU A 20 5.55 -33.65 25.68
C GLU A 20 4.42 -32.62 25.67
N ASN A 21 4.64 -31.42 25.11
CA ASN A 21 3.69 -30.32 25.21
C ASN A 21 2.63 -30.27 24.09
N HIS A 22 2.91 -30.86 22.91
CA HIS A 22 2.10 -30.66 21.69
C HIS A 22 1.87 -31.93 20.88
N ARG A 23 1.58 -33.04 21.55
CA ARG A 23 1.37 -34.36 20.92
C ARG A 23 0.33 -34.36 19.80
N ASP A 24 -0.76 -33.61 19.98
CA ASP A 24 -1.86 -33.53 19.01
C ASP A 24 -1.51 -32.74 17.74
N PHE A 25 -0.44 -31.92 17.79
CA PHE A 25 -0.01 -31.07 16.68
C PHE A 25 1.20 -31.63 15.91
N LEU A 26 1.72 -32.80 16.29
CA LEU A 26 2.89 -33.41 15.65
C LEU A 26 2.69 -33.65 14.15
N ASN A 27 1.47 -34.07 13.77
CA ASN A 27 1.07 -34.33 12.39
C ASN A 27 0.00 -33.34 11.88
N TRP A 28 -0.14 -32.19 12.54
CA TRP A 28 -1.13 -31.17 12.20
C TRP A 28 -0.50 -30.07 11.34
N PRO A 29 -1.21 -29.50 10.34
CA PRO A 29 -0.72 -28.34 9.61
C PRO A 29 -0.42 -27.18 10.55
N LEU A 30 0.82 -26.71 10.56
CA LEU A 30 1.25 -25.55 11.34
C LEU A 30 2.25 -24.68 10.61
N VAL A 31 2.46 -23.48 11.14
CA VAL A 31 3.48 -22.53 10.67
C VAL A 31 4.51 -22.33 11.77
N TYR A 32 5.79 -22.20 11.41
CA TYR A 32 6.88 -21.98 12.35
C TYR A 32 7.78 -20.83 11.90
N PHE A 33 8.32 -20.11 12.87
CA PHE A 33 9.27 -19.01 12.66
C PHE A 33 10.55 -19.27 13.45
N LEU A 34 11.63 -19.56 12.73
CA LEU A 34 12.97 -19.75 13.28
C LEU A 34 13.71 -18.42 13.28
N GLU A 35 14.40 -18.09 14.36
CA GLU A 35 15.13 -16.82 14.48
C GLU A 35 16.48 -16.97 15.19
N GLU A 36 17.43 -16.13 14.77
CA GLU A 36 18.67 -15.86 15.48
C GLU A 36 18.63 -14.45 16.06
N ASN A 37 18.60 -14.37 17.39
CA ASN A 37 18.43 -13.12 18.11
C ASN A 37 19.60 -12.13 17.90
N LYS A 38 20.82 -12.62 17.68
CA LYS A 38 22.01 -11.77 17.53
C LYS A 38 22.21 -11.24 16.12
N THR A 39 22.11 -12.10 15.12
CA THR A 39 22.32 -11.73 13.71
C THR A 39 21.07 -11.20 13.04
N LYS A 40 19.91 -11.32 13.70
CA LYS A 40 18.60 -10.96 13.16
C LYS A 40 18.32 -11.63 11.82
N GLU A 41 18.75 -12.89 11.68
CA GLU A 41 18.34 -13.76 10.59
C GLU A 41 17.12 -14.57 11.02
N ALA A 42 16.22 -14.84 10.08
CA ALA A 42 15.06 -15.67 10.35
C ALA A 42 14.64 -16.55 9.18
N TYR A 43 13.82 -17.55 9.45
CA TYR A 43 13.22 -18.45 8.45
C TYR A 43 11.77 -18.71 8.85
N VAL A 44 10.84 -18.52 7.91
CA VAL A 44 9.42 -18.87 8.10
C VAL A 44 9.18 -20.18 7.38
N GLY A 45 8.40 -21.11 7.92
CA GLY A 45 8.01 -22.29 7.17
C GLY A 45 6.67 -22.83 7.59
N GLU A 46 6.03 -23.60 6.73
CA GLU A 46 4.90 -24.45 7.10
C GLU A 46 5.25 -25.94 7.03
N THR A 47 4.52 -26.75 7.77
CA THR A 47 4.67 -28.21 7.72
C THR A 47 3.46 -28.92 8.30
N THR A 48 3.27 -30.17 7.88
CA THR A 48 2.35 -31.13 8.52
C THR A 48 3.10 -32.16 9.37
N ASP A 49 4.44 -32.12 9.41
CA ASP A 49 5.29 -33.02 10.18
C ASP A 49 6.43 -32.21 10.81
N VAL A 50 6.14 -31.67 11.98
CA VAL A 50 7.01 -30.67 12.63
C VAL A 50 8.35 -31.26 13.05
N LEU A 51 8.36 -32.50 13.55
CA LEU A 51 9.58 -33.14 14.05
C LEU A 51 10.55 -33.44 12.91
N ASN A 52 10.07 -34.06 11.83
CA ASN A 52 10.96 -34.35 10.70
C ASN A 52 11.44 -33.08 10.01
N ARG A 53 10.58 -32.06 9.88
CA ARG A 53 10.95 -30.77 9.28
C ARG A 53 12.03 -30.05 10.09
N LEU A 54 11.87 -29.94 11.41
CA LEU A 54 12.84 -29.27 12.28
C LEU A 54 14.15 -30.07 12.40
N LYS A 55 14.09 -31.40 12.47
CA LYS A 55 15.29 -32.26 12.37
C LYS A 55 16.06 -32.01 11.08
N THR A 56 15.36 -31.87 9.95
CA THR A 56 15.99 -31.58 8.65
C THR A 56 16.69 -30.23 8.65
N HIS A 57 16.07 -29.20 9.24
CA HIS A 57 16.71 -27.88 9.38
C HIS A 57 17.93 -27.93 10.31
N SER A 58 17.90 -28.71 11.40
CA SER A 58 19.05 -28.87 12.32
C SER A 58 20.29 -29.47 11.65
N LYS A 59 20.10 -30.24 10.57
CA LYS A 59 21.19 -30.83 9.77
C LYS A 59 21.78 -29.86 8.75
N THR A 60 21.10 -28.73 8.48
CA THR A 60 21.53 -27.77 7.47
C THR A 60 22.47 -26.74 8.08
N GLN A 61 23.73 -26.66 7.61
CA GLN A 61 24.79 -25.80 8.18
C GLN A 61 24.41 -24.31 8.28
N LYS A 62 23.58 -23.81 7.35
CA LYS A 62 23.07 -22.42 7.32
C LYS A 62 22.02 -22.16 8.42
N LYS A 63 21.26 -23.18 8.82
CA LYS A 63 20.13 -23.09 9.76
C LYS A 63 20.48 -23.52 11.19
N GLN A 64 21.62 -24.20 11.39
CA GLN A 64 22.21 -24.44 12.72
C GLN A 64 22.55 -23.15 13.49
N LYS A 65 22.61 -22.02 12.78
CA LYS A 65 22.86 -20.70 13.37
C LYS A 65 21.60 -20.04 13.94
N LEU A 66 20.44 -20.69 13.86
CA LEU A 66 19.18 -20.19 14.42
C LEU A 66 19.05 -20.67 15.86
N SER A 67 18.58 -19.81 16.75
CA SER A 67 18.58 -20.04 18.20
C SER A 67 17.23 -20.47 18.76
N THR A 68 16.15 -20.06 18.09
CA THR A 68 14.80 -20.11 18.64
C THR A 68 13.81 -20.53 17.56
N VAL A 69 12.79 -21.30 17.93
CA VAL A 69 11.64 -21.63 17.08
C VAL A 69 10.34 -21.18 17.73
N ASN A 70 9.52 -20.48 16.99
CA ASN A 70 8.18 -20.06 17.40
C ASN A 70 7.17 -20.89 16.58
N LEU A 71 6.42 -21.78 17.23
CA LEU A 71 5.38 -22.60 16.61
C LEU A 71 4.04 -21.87 16.68
N ILE A 72 3.44 -21.61 15.53
CA ILE A 72 2.12 -20.99 15.40
C ILE A 72 1.13 -22.12 15.15
N LEU A 73 0.31 -22.39 16.15
CA LEU A 73 -0.65 -23.49 16.19
C LEU A 73 -2.07 -22.94 16.07
N SER A 74 -2.97 -23.65 15.38
CA SER A 74 -4.38 -23.34 15.32
C SER A 74 -5.20 -24.57 14.95
N ASP A 75 -6.34 -24.74 15.61
CA ASP A 75 -7.38 -25.73 15.29
C ASP A 75 -8.05 -25.49 13.91
N LYS A 76 -7.91 -24.27 13.36
CA LYS A 76 -8.44 -23.89 12.03
C LYS A 76 -7.45 -24.09 10.90
N PHE A 77 -6.21 -24.46 11.19
CA PHE A 77 -5.19 -24.65 10.18
C PHE A 77 -5.42 -25.94 9.40
N ASN A 78 -5.69 -25.77 8.11
CA ASN A 78 -5.50 -26.77 7.08
C ASN A 78 -4.29 -26.37 6.23
N LYS A 79 -3.86 -27.24 5.31
CA LYS A 79 -2.68 -27.00 4.47
C LYS A 79 -2.74 -25.68 3.68
N SER A 80 -3.91 -25.32 3.15
CA SER A 80 -4.08 -24.06 2.41
C SER A 80 -3.96 -22.85 3.32
N ALA A 81 -4.51 -22.92 4.53
CA ALA A 81 -4.40 -21.87 5.53
C ALA A 81 -2.95 -21.66 5.99
N THR A 82 -2.19 -22.73 6.22
CA THR A 82 -0.78 -22.61 6.65
C THR A 82 0.11 -22.03 5.57
N LEU A 83 -0.11 -22.38 4.30
CA LEU A 83 0.59 -21.78 3.16
C LEU A 83 0.30 -20.27 3.02
N ASP A 84 -0.93 -19.84 3.27
CA ASP A 84 -1.31 -18.42 3.24
C ASP A 84 -0.71 -17.63 4.41
N VAL A 85 -0.77 -18.18 5.63
CA VAL A 85 -0.13 -17.57 6.80
C VAL A 85 1.39 -17.50 6.62
N GLU A 86 2.05 -18.57 6.14
CA GLU A 86 3.47 -18.57 5.81
C GLU A 86 3.81 -17.47 4.79
N SER A 87 3.07 -17.43 3.68
CA SER A 87 3.28 -16.44 2.62
C SER A 87 3.13 -15.01 3.12
N ASN A 88 2.10 -14.76 3.94
CA ASN A 88 1.89 -13.45 4.56
C ASN A 88 3.00 -13.12 5.58
N LEU A 89 3.44 -14.07 6.42
CA LEU A 89 4.56 -13.84 7.34
C LEU A 89 5.86 -13.52 6.60
N ILE A 90 6.21 -14.25 5.54
CA ILE A 90 7.38 -13.94 4.71
C ILE A 90 7.29 -12.51 4.16
N LYS A 91 6.13 -12.15 3.62
CA LYS A 91 5.86 -10.85 3.01
C LYS A 91 5.96 -9.70 4.02
N TYR A 92 5.31 -9.82 5.19
CA TYR A 92 5.23 -8.75 6.19
C TYR A 92 6.50 -8.68 7.07
N ILE A 93 7.10 -9.79 7.48
CA ILE A 93 8.37 -9.77 8.25
C ILE A 93 9.49 -9.18 7.41
N SER A 94 9.57 -9.54 6.12
CA SER A 94 10.57 -8.94 5.23
C SER A 94 10.41 -7.43 5.10
N ALA A 95 9.19 -6.90 5.23
CA ALA A 95 8.90 -5.47 5.08
C ALA A 95 8.92 -4.69 6.41
N ASP A 96 8.80 -5.38 7.55
CA ASP A 96 9.02 -4.80 8.88
C ASP A 96 10.49 -4.39 9.06
N GLY A 97 11.41 -5.15 8.46
CA GLY A 97 12.85 -4.84 8.43
C GLY A 97 13.62 -5.23 9.70
N MET A 98 12.95 -5.89 10.66
CA MET A 98 13.59 -6.42 11.86
C MET A 98 14.49 -7.63 11.59
N TYR A 99 14.09 -8.49 10.65
CA TYR A 99 14.79 -9.72 10.33
C TYR A 99 15.16 -9.80 8.84
N SER A 100 16.34 -10.37 8.56
CA SER A 100 16.75 -10.78 7.23
C SER A 100 16.32 -12.23 6.99
N LEU A 101 15.26 -12.42 6.19
CA LEU A 101 14.72 -13.75 5.93
C LEU A 101 15.67 -14.59 5.05
N GLN A 102 15.91 -15.82 5.48
CA GLN A 102 16.72 -16.81 4.76
C GLN A 102 15.94 -17.44 3.60
N ASN A 103 14.64 -17.66 3.77
CA ASN A 103 13.76 -18.04 2.69
C ASN A 103 12.91 -16.85 2.26
N GLY A 104 12.99 -16.54 0.97
CA GLY A 104 11.90 -15.86 0.30
C GLY A 104 11.20 -16.90 -0.54
N ASN A 105 9.87 -16.96 -0.49
CA ASN A 105 9.15 -17.51 -1.63
C ASN A 105 9.64 -16.75 -2.88
N LEU A 106 9.59 -17.39 -4.05
CA LEU A 106 9.88 -16.69 -5.31
C LEU A 106 9.07 -15.39 -5.42
N GLY A 107 7.97 -15.27 -4.65
CA GLY A 107 6.99 -14.18 -4.69
C GLY A 107 6.00 -14.41 -5.83
N ILE A 108 5.87 -15.65 -6.28
CA ILE A 108 5.09 -16.06 -7.45
C ILE A 108 3.79 -16.73 -6.99
N SER A 109 3.84 -17.59 -5.97
CA SER A 109 2.64 -18.29 -5.49
C SER A 109 1.64 -17.34 -4.84
N ASN A 110 0.39 -17.41 -5.31
CA ASN A 110 -0.76 -16.66 -4.84
C ASN A 110 -1.90 -17.65 -4.63
N HIS A 111 -1.96 -18.26 -3.44
CA HIS A 111 -2.97 -19.27 -3.14
C HIS A 111 -4.31 -18.57 -2.84
N GLN A 112 -5.30 -18.72 -3.71
CA GLN A 112 -6.69 -18.38 -3.41
C GLN A 112 -7.41 -19.62 -2.91
N PHE A 113 -8.04 -19.55 -1.74
CA PHE A 113 -8.80 -20.66 -1.15
C PHE A 113 -10.00 -20.18 -0.35
N TYR A 114 -10.90 -21.11 -0.03
CA TYR A 114 -12.16 -20.85 0.66
C TYR A 114 -11.93 -20.16 2.02
N GLN A 115 -12.72 -19.10 2.32
CA GLN A 115 -12.67 -18.29 3.56
C GLN A 115 -11.38 -17.48 3.82
N GLN A 116 -10.50 -17.32 2.83
CA GLN A 116 -9.22 -16.59 2.96
C GLN A 116 -9.37 -15.17 3.56
N LYS A 117 -10.36 -14.38 3.12
CA LYS A 117 -10.57 -13.00 3.62
C LYS A 117 -11.37 -12.90 4.91
N GLU A 118 -12.40 -13.73 5.07
CA GLU A 118 -13.36 -13.61 6.18
C GLU A 118 -12.86 -14.24 7.48
N VAL A 119 -12.05 -15.30 7.38
CA VAL A 119 -11.59 -16.07 8.54
C VAL A 119 -10.08 -15.97 8.71
N TYR A 120 -9.32 -16.25 7.64
CA TYR A 120 -7.87 -16.40 7.76
C TYR A 120 -7.11 -15.09 7.76
N TRP A 121 -7.59 -14.05 7.08
CA TRP A 121 -6.98 -12.72 7.16
C TRP A 121 -7.14 -12.10 8.57
N GLU A 122 -8.33 -12.20 9.16
CA GLU A 122 -8.54 -11.77 10.56
C GLU A 122 -7.70 -12.59 11.52
N GLN A 123 -7.55 -13.90 11.28
CA GLN A 123 -6.63 -14.73 12.04
C GLN A 123 -5.17 -14.28 11.90
N PHE A 124 -4.72 -13.95 10.68
CA PHE A 124 -3.37 -13.43 10.42
C PHE A 124 -3.13 -12.09 11.11
N LYS A 125 -4.09 -11.16 11.10
CA LYS A 125 -4.00 -9.89 11.86
C LYS A 125 -3.78 -10.14 13.35
N ASN A 126 -4.47 -11.12 13.91
CA ASN A 126 -4.31 -11.48 15.31
C ASN A 126 -2.94 -12.13 15.57
N ILE A 127 -2.47 -13.02 14.68
CA ILE A 127 -1.11 -13.59 14.74
C ILE A 127 -0.06 -12.47 14.68
N TRP A 128 -0.22 -11.51 13.77
CA TRP A 128 0.70 -10.37 13.64
C TRP A 128 0.75 -9.52 14.90
N SER A 129 -0.42 -9.23 15.48
CA SER A 129 -0.52 -8.46 16.73
C SER A 129 0.18 -9.18 17.90
N GLU A 130 0.07 -10.51 17.96
CA GLU A 130 0.79 -11.32 18.95
C GLU A 130 2.31 -11.26 18.71
N LEU A 131 2.76 -11.43 17.47
CA LEU A 131 4.18 -11.28 17.11
C LEU A 131 4.74 -9.90 17.45
N GLN A 132 3.93 -8.83 17.34
CA GLN A 132 4.32 -7.50 17.80
C GLN A 132 4.49 -7.46 19.33
N SER A 133 3.58 -8.09 20.08
CA SER A 133 3.68 -8.14 21.54
C SER A 133 4.90 -8.94 22.04
N MET A 134 5.31 -9.95 21.27
CA MET A 134 6.52 -10.75 21.52
C MET A 134 7.82 -10.02 21.10
N GLY A 135 7.72 -8.86 20.44
CA GLY A 135 8.87 -8.12 19.92
C GLY A 135 9.51 -8.70 18.65
N ILE A 136 8.85 -9.68 18.02
CA ILE A 136 9.27 -10.27 16.73
C ILE A 136 8.95 -9.32 15.57
N ALA A 137 7.84 -8.59 15.65
CA ALA A 137 7.48 -7.54 14.71
C ALA A 137 7.43 -6.16 15.41
N ARG A 138 7.74 -5.08 14.69
CA ARG A 138 7.66 -3.72 15.27
C ARG A 138 6.48 -2.91 14.76
N ARG A 139 6.22 -2.95 13.46
CA ARG A 139 5.26 -2.07 12.78
C ARG A 139 3.90 -2.74 12.63
N SER A 140 2.84 -1.93 12.62
CA SER A 140 1.50 -2.46 12.31
C SER A 140 1.40 -2.89 10.85
N LEU A 141 0.39 -3.69 10.52
CA LEU A 141 0.13 -4.08 9.13
C LEU A 141 -0.16 -2.84 8.26
N GLU A 142 -0.90 -1.86 8.76
CA GLU A 142 -1.21 -0.62 8.04
C GLU A 142 0.05 0.21 7.78
N ASP A 143 0.95 0.30 8.77
CA ASP A 143 2.24 0.99 8.62
C ASP A 143 3.11 0.32 7.56
N ILE A 144 3.11 -1.02 7.53
CA ILE A 144 3.87 -1.80 6.55
C ILE A 144 3.24 -1.65 5.18
N ASP A 145 1.92 -1.81 5.03
CA ASP A 145 1.19 -1.68 3.76
C ASP A 145 1.46 -0.33 3.08
N ASN A 146 1.58 0.73 3.89
CA ASN A 146 1.91 2.07 3.42
C ASN A 146 3.41 2.31 3.21
N SER A 147 4.29 1.41 3.62
CA SER A 147 5.73 1.57 3.42
C SER A 147 6.16 1.32 1.98
N ASP A 148 7.10 2.12 1.48
CA ASP A 148 7.73 1.89 0.17
C ASP A 148 8.34 0.49 0.06
N LEU A 149 8.96 0.00 1.15
CA LEU A 149 9.55 -1.33 1.19
C LEU A 149 8.51 -2.40 0.87
N PHE A 150 7.31 -2.31 1.43
CA PHE A 150 6.23 -3.23 1.12
C PHE A 150 5.64 -2.98 -0.26
N LYS A 151 5.38 -1.71 -0.63
CA LYS A 151 4.74 -1.36 -1.91
C LYS A 151 5.51 -1.89 -3.11
N TYR A 152 6.83 -1.75 -3.07
CA TYR A 152 7.77 -2.19 -4.11
C TYR A 152 8.54 -3.46 -3.72
N SER A 153 8.08 -4.18 -2.69
CA SER A 153 8.70 -5.42 -2.24
C SER A 153 8.62 -6.49 -3.33
N PRO A 154 9.73 -7.16 -3.67
CA PRO A 154 9.70 -8.32 -4.54
C PRO A 154 9.23 -9.61 -3.82
N TYR A 155 8.72 -9.49 -2.59
CA TYR A 155 8.08 -10.58 -1.85
C TYR A 155 6.55 -10.52 -1.91
N LYS A 156 6.00 -9.53 -2.63
CA LYS A 156 4.58 -9.54 -3.00
C LYS A 156 4.32 -10.62 -4.03
N SER A 157 3.26 -11.40 -3.82
CA SER A 157 2.73 -12.32 -4.82
C SER A 157 2.35 -11.56 -6.09
N LEU A 158 2.84 -12.05 -7.23
CA LEU A 158 2.44 -11.55 -8.54
C LEU A 158 1.02 -12.03 -8.88
N SER A 159 0.30 -11.21 -9.64
CA SER A 159 -0.92 -11.64 -10.34
C SER A 159 -0.58 -12.58 -11.50
N LYS A 160 -1.55 -13.37 -11.98
CA LYS A 160 -1.37 -14.28 -13.14
C LYS A 160 -0.87 -13.54 -14.38
N GLU A 161 -1.34 -12.33 -14.59
CA GLU A 161 -0.93 -11.50 -15.71
C GLU A 161 0.48 -10.92 -15.53
N GLN A 162 0.89 -10.61 -14.29
CA GLN A 162 2.28 -10.24 -13.99
C GLN A 162 3.22 -11.43 -14.18
N ILE A 163 2.80 -12.64 -13.80
CA ILE A 163 3.51 -13.90 -14.08
C ILE A 163 3.67 -14.08 -15.59
N ALA A 164 2.60 -13.92 -16.37
CA ALA A 164 2.66 -13.98 -17.82
C ALA A 164 3.60 -12.91 -18.42
N GLY A 165 3.54 -11.68 -17.89
CA GLY A 165 4.45 -10.60 -18.26
C GLY A 165 5.92 -10.92 -17.97
N LEU A 166 6.19 -11.57 -16.83
CA LEU A 166 7.52 -12.01 -16.46
C LEU A 166 8.04 -13.13 -17.38
N LYS A 167 7.24 -14.17 -17.63
CA LYS A 167 7.57 -15.26 -18.59
C LYS A 167 7.93 -14.68 -19.96
N MET A 168 7.08 -13.80 -20.48
CA MET A 168 7.31 -13.09 -21.73
C MET A 168 8.62 -12.29 -21.75
N ILE A 169 9.00 -11.63 -20.66
CA ILE A 169 10.26 -10.90 -20.58
C ILE A 169 11.46 -11.85 -20.59
N LEU A 170 11.38 -12.98 -19.87
CA LEU A 170 12.43 -14.00 -19.87
C LEU A 170 12.63 -14.59 -21.27
N ASP A 171 11.55 -14.89 -21.99
CA ASP A 171 11.62 -15.32 -23.39
C ASP A 171 12.34 -14.30 -24.29
N CYS A 172 12.05 -13.00 -24.09
CA CYS A 172 12.72 -11.95 -24.85
C CYS A 172 14.22 -11.86 -24.53
N LEU A 173 14.63 -12.21 -23.30
CA LEU A 173 16.05 -12.31 -22.95
C LEU A 173 16.72 -13.53 -23.59
N LEU A 174 15.98 -14.61 -23.81
CA LEU A 174 16.50 -15.82 -24.45
C LEU A 174 16.61 -15.69 -25.97
N ASP A 175 15.81 -14.85 -26.62
CA ASP A 175 15.91 -14.61 -28.06
C ASP A 175 17.21 -13.85 -28.43
N ASP A 176 18.09 -14.48 -29.21
CA ASP A 176 19.36 -13.89 -29.68
C ASP A 176 19.19 -12.70 -30.61
N LYS A 177 18.10 -12.63 -31.37
CA LYS A 177 17.85 -11.55 -32.33
C LYS A 177 17.41 -10.27 -31.65
N THR A 178 16.73 -10.39 -30.51
CA THR A 178 16.19 -9.27 -29.75
C THR A 178 17.28 -8.60 -28.94
N LYS A 179 17.71 -7.39 -29.31
CA LYS A 179 18.54 -6.53 -28.47
C LYS A 179 17.71 -5.76 -27.46
N VAL A 180 16.58 -5.18 -27.90
CA VAL A 180 15.73 -4.31 -27.08
C VAL A 180 14.34 -4.91 -26.95
N SER A 181 13.86 -5.07 -25.73
CA SER A 181 12.49 -5.46 -25.41
C SER A 181 11.73 -4.23 -24.92
N LEU A 182 10.92 -3.63 -25.78
CA LEU A 182 10.09 -2.49 -25.44
C LEU A 182 8.76 -2.99 -24.85
N ILE A 183 8.63 -2.88 -23.53
CA ILE A 183 7.47 -3.36 -22.77
C ILE A 183 6.52 -2.18 -22.54
N GLN A 184 5.46 -2.13 -23.32
CA GLN A 184 4.44 -1.09 -23.23
C GLN A 184 3.37 -1.43 -22.19
N GLY A 185 2.95 -0.45 -21.40
CA GLY A 185 1.78 -0.60 -20.52
C GLY A 185 1.39 0.72 -19.91
N GLY A 186 0.10 0.89 -19.60
CA GLY A 186 -0.44 2.10 -18.98
C GLY A 186 0.04 2.34 -17.54
N ALA A 187 -0.35 3.48 -16.98
CA ALA A 187 0.02 3.89 -15.64
C ALA A 187 -0.57 2.95 -14.59
N GLY A 188 0.22 2.07 -13.96
CA GLY A 188 -0.21 1.13 -12.90
C GLY A 188 -0.44 -0.32 -13.34
N THR A 189 0.06 -0.70 -14.52
CA THR A 189 0.17 -2.09 -14.99
C THR A 189 1.28 -2.89 -14.29
N GLY A 190 1.85 -2.36 -13.20
CA GLY A 190 2.87 -3.04 -12.40
C GLY A 190 4.28 -3.05 -12.99
N LYS A 191 4.59 -2.20 -13.97
CA LYS A 191 5.91 -2.12 -14.65
C LYS A 191 7.10 -2.07 -13.67
N SER A 192 7.06 -1.15 -12.71
CA SER A 192 8.13 -1.00 -11.71
C SER A 192 8.26 -2.24 -10.82
N ILE A 193 7.15 -2.86 -10.42
CA ILE A 193 7.17 -4.10 -9.61
C ILE A 193 7.78 -5.24 -10.44
N LEU A 194 7.37 -5.40 -11.70
CA LEU A 194 7.96 -6.39 -12.61
C LEU A 194 9.46 -6.18 -12.81
N ALA A 195 9.90 -4.94 -12.97
CA ALA A 195 11.32 -4.59 -13.12
C ALA A 195 12.13 -5.01 -11.88
N ILE A 196 11.64 -4.68 -10.68
CA ILE A 196 12.29 -5.02 -9.40
C ILE A 196 12.30 -6.53 -9.18
N PHE A 197 11.19 -7.19 -9.49
CA PHE A 197 11.03 -8.62 -9.32
C PHE A 197 11.94 -9.42 -10.25
N LEU A 198 11.96 -9.08 -11.54
CA LEU A 198 12.88 -9.66 -12.51
C LEU A 198 14.33 -9.47 -12.05
N PHE A 199 14.67 -8.29 -11.54
CA PHE A 199 16.02 -8.01 -11.04
C PHE A 199 16.41 -8.94 -9.89
N LYS A 200 15.51 -9.12 -8.90
CA LYS A 200 15.70 -10.06 -7.80
C LYS A 200 15.91 -11.48 -8.33
N LEU A 201 15.03 -11.97 -9.21
CA LEU A 201 15.08 -13.35 -9.70
C LEU A 201 16.39 -13.66 -10.43
N LEU A 202 16.85 -12.75 -11.28
CA LEU A 202 18.11 -12.93 -12.01
C LEU A 202 19.34 -12.95 -11.08
N LYS A 203 19.27 -12.34 -9.89
CA LYS A 203 20.36 -12.31 -8.89
C LYS A 203 20.26 -13.38 -7.80
N THR A 204 19.08 -13.91 -7.54
CA THR A 204 18.86 -14.90 -6.47
C THR A 204 19.49 -16.23 -6.84
N ASN A 205 20.21 -16.92 -5.95
CA ASN A 205 20.70 -18.27 -6.25
C ASN A 205 19.52 -19.25 -6.36
N LEU A 206 19.48 -20.06 -7.42
CA LEU A 206 18.37 -20.99 -7.65
C LEU A 206 18.48 -22.26 -6.81
N ASP A 207 19.68 -22.61 -6.34
CA ASP A 207 19.91 -23.79 -5.49
C ASP A 207 19.26 -23.69 -4.09
N ASP A 208 18.88 -22.48 -3.68
CA ASP A 208 18.21 -22.23 -2.40
C ASP A 208 16.70 -22.59 -2.46
N PHE A 209 16.14 -22.90 -3.65
CA PHE A 209 14.71 -23.23 -3.81
C PHE A 209 14.42 -24.72 -3.76
N ASN A 210 13.30 -25.06 -3.10
CA ASN A 210 12.76 -26.40 -3.08
C ASN A 210 11.71 -26.56 -4.19
N THR A 211 12.05 -27.28 -5.26
CA THR A 211 11.18 -27.45 -6.44
C THR A 211 9.95 -28.33 -6.17
N SER A 212 9.90 -29.06 -5.05
CA SER A 212 8.74 -29.87 -4.68
C SER A 212 7.49 -29.04 -4.39
N ASP A 213 7.67 -27.78 -4.01
CA ASP A 213 6.61 -26.90 -3.53
C ASP A 213 6.07 -25.99 -4.64
N PHE A 214 6.55 -26.17 -5.88
CA PHE A 214 6.21 -25.34 -7.03
C PHE A 214 4.92 -25.78 -7.71
N ASP A 215 4.07 -24.81 -8.02
CA ASP A 215 2.98 -25.00 -8.97
C ASP A 215 3.50 -25.05 -10.43
N GLU A 216 2.59 -25.14 -11.41
CA GLU A 216 2.98 -25.17 -12.83
C GLU A 216 3.63 -23.84 -13.28
N ASP A 217 3.13 -22.71 -12.79
CA ASP A 217 3.66 -21.39 -13.17
C ASP A 217 5.06 -21.16 -12.61
N ASP A 218 5.30 -21.59 -11.37
CA ASP A 218 6.59 -21.60 -10.70
C ASP A 218 7.62 -22.44 -11.47
N LYS A 219 7.23 -23.64 -11.91
CA LYS A 219 8.11 -24.55 -12.68
C LYS A 219 8.54 -23.95 -14.01
N ASP A 220 7.59 -23.36 -14.74
CA ASP A 220 7.88 -22.70 -16.02
C ASP A 220 8.84 -21.52 -15.84
N ILE A 221 8.57 -20.65 -14.86
CA ILE A 221 9.45 -19.51 -14.58
C ILE A 221 10.83 -19.99 -14.16
N PHE A 222 10.90 -21.01 -13.31
CA PHE A 222 12.16 -21.59 -12.87
C PHE A 222 12.96 -22.17 -14.02
N LEU A 223 12.31 -22.86 -14.97
CA LEU A 223 12.94 -23.38 -16.18
C LEU A 223 13.51 -22.25 -17.04
N LEU A 224 12.72 -21.21 -17.31
CA LEU A 224 13.16 -20.04 -18.08
C LEU A 224 14.33 -19.31 -17.39
N LEU A 225 14.27 -19.16 -16.06
CA LEU A 225 15.34 -18.54 -15.29
C LEU A 225 16.64 -19.34 -15.36
N ASN A 226 16.58 -20.67 -15.28
CA ASN A 226 17.75 -21.52 -15.47
C ASN A 226 18.36 -21.33 -16.85
N GLN A 227 17.54 -21.36 -17.91
CA GLN A 227 18.02 -21.13 -19.28
C GLN A 227 18.70 -19.75 -19.44
N VAL A 228 18.13 -18.70 -18.86
CA VAL A 228 18.72 -17.36 -18.88
C VAL A 228 20.07 -17.36 -18.15
N LYS A 229 20.15 -18.03 -16.99
CA LYS A 229 21.40 -18.11 -16.22
C LYS A 229 22.46 -18.97 -16.89
N ASP A 230 22.09 -20.06 -17.54
CA ASP A 230 23.02 -20.89 -18.31
C ASP A 230 23.58 -20.10 -19.50
N LYS A 231 22.74 -19.27 -20.14
CA LYS A 231 23.13 -18.44 -21.27
C LYS A 231 24.06 -17.29 -20.89
N TYR A 232 23.81 -16.62 -19.78
CA TYR A 232 24.50 -15.36 -19.43
C TYR A 232 25.42 -15.45 -18.21
N GLY A 233 25.31 -16.50 -17.39
CA GLY A 233 26.00 -16.62 -16.12
C GLY A 233 25.70 -15.44 -15.19
N ASN A 234 26.74 -14.82 -14.64
CA ASN A 234 26.59 -13.66 -13.79
C ASN A 234 26.47 -12.37 -14.61
N LEU A 235 25.24 -11.94 -14.86
CA LEU A 235 24.92 -10.71 -15.59
C LEU A 235 25.45 -9.45 -14.89
N LYS A 236 26.20 -8.62 -15.62
CA LYS A 236 26.44 -7.23 -15.24
C LYS A 236 25.23 -6.38 -15.64
N MET A 237 24.39 -6.08 -14.66
CA MET A 237 23.09 -5.43 -14.89
C MET A 237 22.82 -4.25 -13.97
N ALA A 238 21.95 -3.34 -14.40
CA ALA A 238 21.49 -2.20 -13.61
C ALA A 238 20.02 -1.87 -13.90
N LEU A 239 19.33 -1.37 -12.88
CA LEU A 239 17.99 -0.82 -12.98
C LEU A 239 18.10 0.70 -13.13
N VAL A 240 17.71 1.21 -14.29
CA VAL A 240 17.76 2.64 -14.63
C VAL A 240 16.43 3.28 -14.28
N ILE A 241 16.45 4.26 -13.39
CA ILE A 241 15.28 5.04 -12.98
C ILE A 241 15.58 6.53 -13.20
N PRO A 242 14.92 7.20 -14.17
CA PRO A 242 15.15 8.62 -14.46
C PRO A 242 14.83 9.56 -13.30
N MET A 243 13.77 9.26 -12.54
CA MET A 243 13.27 10.11 -11.46
C MET A 243 14.12 9.99 -10.20
N THR A 244 14.64 11.10 -9.70
CA THR A 244 15.58 11.08 -8.56
C THR A 244 14.93 10.67 -7.24
N SER A 245 13.70 11.12 -6.96
CA SER A 245 12.94 10.75 -5.74
C SER A 245 12.68 9.24 -5.72
N PHE A 246 11.98 8.74 -6.73
CA PHE A 246 11.64 7.33 -6.85
C PHE A 246 12.89 6.43 -6.90
N ARG A 247 13.95 6.85 -7.61
CA ARG A 247 15.23 6.13 -7.62
C ARG A 247 15.80 5.96 -6.21
N LYS A 248 15.77 7.00 -5.37
CA LYS A 248 16.27 6.91 -3.98
C LYS A 248 15.45 5.92 -3.16
N THR A 249 14.13 5.95 -3.30
CA THR A 249 13.24 4.97 -2.68
C THR A 249 13.61 3.55 -3.08
N ILE A 250 13.72 3.25 -4.39
CA ILE A 250 14.07 1.90 -4.86
C ILE A 250 15.50 1.51 -4.46
N SER A 251 16.46 2.45 -4.44
CA SER A 251 17.80 2.19 -3.91
C SER A 251 17.77 1.75 -2.44
N ASN A 252 16.88 2.32 -1.62
CA ASN A 252 16.69 1.92 -0.22
C ASN A 252 16.03 0.53 -0.13
N VAL A 253 15.04 0.25 -0.97
CA VAL A 253 14.42 -1.08 -1.08
C VAL A 253 15.48 -2.14 -1.41
N PHE A 254 16.34 -1.89 -2.41
CA PHE A 254 17.42 -2.80 -2.81
C PHE A 254 18.45 -3.03 -1.72
N LYS A 255 18.70 -2.04 -0.85
CA LYS A 255 19.62 -2.18 0.28
C LYS A 255 19.12 -3.22 1.30
N ASN A 256 17.81 -3.35 1.46
CA ASN A 256 17.18 -4.22 2.46
C ASN A 256 16.91 -5.64 1.92
N ILE A 257 17.16 -5.91 0.64
CA ILE A 257 16.92 -7.21 0.02
C ILE A 257 18.25 -7.95 -0.11
N LYS A 258 18.30 -9.16 0.45
CA LYS A 258 19.48 -10.04 0.38
C LYS A 258 19.87 -10.32 -1.07
N GLY A 259 21.14 -10.12 -1.40
CA GLY A 259 21.70 -10.32 -2.74
C GLY A 259 21.59 -9.11 -3.67
N LEU A 260 20.89 -8.05 -3.28
CA LEU A 260 20.81 -6.78 -4.02
C LEU A 260 21.68 -5.70 -3.38
N SER A 261 21.95 -4.63 -4.13
CA SER A 261 22.72 -3.48 -3.67
C SER A 261 22.13 -2.18 -4.20
N ASN A 262 22.16 -1.13 -3.38
CA ASN A 262 21.74 0.21 -3.79
C ASN A 262 22.48 0.74 -5.04
N LYS A 263 23.72 0.30 -5.29
CA LYS A 263 24.54 0.68 -6.46
C LYS A 263 24.00 0.12 -7.78
N MET A 264 23.11 -0.88 -7.72
CA MET A 264 22.49 -1.48 -8.91
C MET A 264 21.36 -0.61 -9.47
N VAL A 265 20.82 0.32 -8.67
CA VAL A 265 19.79 1.26 -9.07
C VAL A 265 20.46 2.57 -9.45
N ILE A 266 20.41 2.96 -10.72
CA ILE A 266 21.22 4.06 -11.28
C ILE A 266 20.38 5.09 -12.01
N GLY A 267 20.96 6.28 -12.22
CA GLY A 267 20.39 7.27 -13.13
C GLY A 267 20.73 7.02 -14.59
N PRO A 268 19.98 7.64 -15.52
CA PRO A 268 20.29 7.56 -16.94
C PRO A 268 21.71 8.04 -17.27
N SER A 269 22.18 9.13 -16.65
CA SER A 269 23.54 9.64 -16.88
C SER A 269 24.64 8.67 -16.42
N ASP A 270 24.35 7.81 -15.43
CA ASP A 270 25.29 6.81 -14.92
C ASP A 270 25.46 5.60 -15.86
N VAL A 271 24.53 5.40 -16.81
CA VAL A 271 24.61 4.36 -17.84
C VAL A 271 25.90 4.47 -18.66
N SER A 272 26.35 5.70 -18.92
CA SER A 272 27.59 5.98 -19.67
C SER A 272 28.89 5.54 -18.98
N LYS A 273 28.85 5.21 -17.69
CA LYS A 273 30.07 4.91 -16.91
C LYS A 273 30.69 3.56 -17.26
N GLN A 274 29.92 2.65 -17.84
CA GLN A 274 30.38 1.31 -18.20
C GLN A 274 29.41 0.63 -19.18
N LYS A 275 29.84 -0.47 -19.80
CA LYS A 275 28.96 -1.39 -20.53
C LYS A 275 28.27 -2.38 -19.59
N TYR A 276 27.06 -2.78 -19.96
CA TYR A 276 26.19 -3.71 -19.24
C TYR A 276 25.78 -4.87 -20.15
N ASP A 277 25.60 -6.06 -19.58
CA ASP A 277 24.99 -7.19 -20.26
C ASP A 277 23.48 -6.99 -20.38
N LEU A 278 22.85 -6.47 -19.32
CA LEU A 278 21.42 -6.18 -19.28
C LEU A 278 21.15 -4.84 -18.60
N LEU A 279 20.45 -3.93 -19.29
CA LEU A 279 19.82 -2.76 -18.67
C LEU A 279 18.32 -2.97 -18.57
N ILE A 280 17.75 -2.74 -17.39
CA ILE A 280 16.31 -2.66 -17.19
C ILE A 280 15.99 -1.19 -16.94
N VAL A 281 15.23 -0.56 -17.83
CA VAL A 281 14.84 0.84 -17.73
C VAL A 281 13.39 0.91 -17.31
N ASP A 282 13.15 1.48 -16.13
CA ASP A 282 11.80 1.83 -15.71
C ASP A 282 11.45 3.25 -16.16
N GLU A 283 10.17 3.48 -16.45
CA GLU A 283 9.65 4.79 -16.89
C GLU A 283 10.47 5.37 -18.08
N GLY A 284 10.72 4.55 -19.11
CA GLY A 284 11.59 4.88 -20.24
C GLY A 284 11.19 6.15 -20.98
N HIS A 285 9.91 6.51 -20.99
CA HIS A 285 9.39 7.78 -21.53
C HIS A 285 9.99 9.02 -20.82
N ARG A 286 10.57 8.86 -19.63
CA ARG A 286 11.21 9.91 -18.82
C ARG A 286 12.72 9.98 -18.98
N LEU A 287 13.31 9.11 -19.82
CA LEU A 287 14.65 9.33 -20.33
C LEU A 287 14.69 10.71 -20.99
N ARG A 288 15.82 11.39 -20.91
CA ARG A 288 15.91 12.81 -21.25
C ARG A 288 16.60 13.03 -22.58
N ARG A 289 16.29 14.16 -23.20
CA ARG A 289 17.04 14.80 -24.28
C ARG A 289 17.54 16.17 -23.83
N ARG A 290 18.45 16.79 -24.59
CA ARG A 290 19.12 18.05 -24.24
C ARG A 290 18.26 19.33 -24.33
N GLN A 291 16.96 19.23 -24.07
CA GLN A 291 15.98 20.31 -24.12
C GLN A 291 15.56 20.72 -22.70
N ASN A 292 15.60 22.01 -22.34
CA ASN A 292 15.14 22.56 -21.05
C ASN A 292 15.72 21.90 -19.78
N LEU A 293 16.88 21.24 -19.89
CA LEU A 293 17.54 20.61 -18.75
C LEU A 293 18.23 21.66 -17.87
N VAL A 294 17.77 21.82 -16.64
CA VAL A 294 18.38 22.73 -15.64
C VAL A 294 19.79 22.28 -15.27
N ASN A 295 19.97 20.99 -14.96
CA ASN A 295 21.26 20.39 -14.58
C ASN A 295 21.86 19.59 -15.74
N TYR A 296 22.07 20.25 -16.89
CA TYR A 296 22.49 19.58 -18.12
C TYR A 296 23.92 19.04 -18.08
N LYS A 297 24.80 19.51 -17.18
CA LYS A 297 26.20 19.05 -17.12
C LYS A 297 26.32 17.53 -16.98
N SER A 298 25.53 16.91 -16.10
CA SER A 298 25.57 15.45 -15.92
C SER A 298 25.14 14.70 -17.17
N PHE A 299 24.21 15.27 -17.94
CA PHE A 299 23.76 14.74 -19.21
C PHE A 299 24.86 14.89 -20.27
N ASP A 300 25.42 16.08 -20.43
CA ASP A 300 26.48 16.36 -21.41
C ASP A 300 27.72 15.51 -21.14
N ASP A 301 28.12 15.37 -19.87
CA ASP A 301 29.24 14.52 -19.46
C ASP A 301 28.96 13.05 -19.78
N ALA A 302 27.70 12.59 -19.64
CA ALA A 302 27.32 11.23 -19.99
C ALA A 302 27.38 10.96 -21.51
N MET A 303 26.90 11.90 -22.33
CA MET A 303 27.01 11.81 -23.78
C MET A 303 28.47 11.83 -24.24
N LYS A 304 29.28 12.74 -23.69
CA LYS A 304 30.70 12.86 -24.03
C LYS A 304 31.51 11.62 -23.67
N ARG A 305 31.21 10.92 -22.56
CA ARG A 305 31.88 9.66 -22.19
C ARG A 305 31.78 8.58 -23.26
N VAL A 306 30.74 8.62 -24.09
CA VAL A 306 30.53 7.67 -25.20
C VAL A 306 30.69 8.33 -26.58
N CYS A 307 31.29 9.51 -26.63
CA CYS A 307 31.52 10.28 -27.85
C CYS A 307 30.26 10.68 -28.62
N PHE A 308 29.13 10.85 -27.92
CA PHE A 308 27.89 11.38 -28.52
C PHE A 308 27.82 12.90 -28.40
N ASP A 309 27.28 13.55 -29.44
CA ASP A 309 26.91 14.96 -29.38
C ASP A 309 25.68 15.12 -28.48
N PRO A 310 25.76 15.89 -27.36
CA PRO A 310 24.61 16.12 -26.50
C PRO A 310 23.38 16.69 -27.21
N ASN A 311 23.52 17.39 -28.33
CA ASN A 311 22.38 17.96 -29.05
C ASN A 311 21.73 17.00 -30.05
N GLY A 312 22.45 15.96 -30.48
CA GLY A 312 21.97 14.98 -31.46
C GLY A 312 21.45 13.68 -30.85
N TYR A 313 21.89 13.36 -29.64
CA TYR A 313 21.58 12.10 -28.95
C TYR A 313 20.84 12.31 -27.64
N ASP A 314 20.07 11.32 -27.23
CA ASP A 314 19.29 11.31 -25.99
C ASP A 314 19.66 10.11 -25.10
N GLU A 315 19.07 10.05 -23.89
CA GLU A 315 19.37 8.99 -22.94
C GLU A 315 18.84 7.62 -23.37
N LEU A 316 17.91 7.54 -24.33
CA LEU A 316 17.49 6.27 -24.94
C LEU A 316 18.60 5.74 -25.86
N ASP A 317 19.27 6.62 -26.60
CA ASP A 317 20.45 6.26 -27.39
C ASP A 317 21.60 5.75 -26.49
N LEU A 318 21.78 6.31 -25.28
CA LEU A 318 22.75 5.80 -24.29
C LEU A 318 22.42 4.38 -23.83
N VAL A 319 21.14 4.10 -23.56
CA VAL A 319 20.69 2.77 -23.14
C VAL A 319 20.97 1.76 -24.25
N ASP A 320 20.61 2.08 -25.50
CA ASP A 320 20.87 1.22 -26.66
C ASP A 320 22.37 1.00 -26.86
N TYR A 321 23.19 2.05 -26.72
CA TYR A 321 24.64 1.93 -26.91
C TYR A 321 25.34 1.15 -25.79
N CYS A 322 24.97 1.36 -24.53
CA CYS A 322 25.69 0.80 -23.37
C CYS A 322 25.24 -0.60 -22.93
N SER A 323 24.25 -1.18 -23.59
CA SER A 323 23.73 -2.51 -23.25
C SER A 323 23.91 -3.54 -24.36
N LYS A 324 24.10 -4.81 -23.97
CA LYS A 324 23.94 -5.95 -24.89
C LYS A 324 22.46 -6.32 -25.06
N LYS A 325 21.70 -6.30 -23.96
CA LYS A 325 20.23 -6.42 -23.93
C LYS A 325 19.64 -5.25 -23.15
N ALA A 326 18.52 -4.69 -23.60
CA ALA A 326 17.77 -3.68 -22.86
C ALA A 326 16.29 -4.07 -22.74
N ILE A 327 15.74 -4.02 -21.53
CA ILE A 327 14.31 -4.06 -21.30
C ILE A 327 13.87 -2.64 -20.98
N VAL A 328 12.99 -2.06 -21.79
CA VAL A 328 12.55 -0.66 -21.62
C VAL A 328 11.04 -0.66 -21.37
N PHE A 329 10.66 -0.32 -20.14
CA PHE A 329 9.26 -0.12 -19.77
C PHE A 329 8.79 1.25 -20.25
N TYR A 330 7.79 1.29 -21.11
CA TYR A 330 7.36 2.50 -21.80
C TYR A 330 5.86 2.75 -21.65
N ASP A 331 5.49 4.01 -21.49
CA ASP A 331 4.10 4.47 -21.46
C ASP A 331 4.00 5.75 -22.30
N PRO A 332 3.36 5.71 -23.48
CA PRO A 332 3.30 6.86 -24.38
C PRO A 332 2.49 8.03 -23.81
N PHE A 333 1.60 7.78 -22.84
CA PHE A 333 0.71 8.80 -22.28
C PHE A 333 1.27 9.50 -21.05
N GLN A 334 2.47 9.11 -20.59
CA GLN A 334 3.11 9.71 -19.41
C GLN A 334 4.31 10.63 -19.75
N SER A 335 4.52 10.92 -21.04
CA SER A 335 5.40 12.01 -21.48
C SER A 335 4.73 13.35 -21.16
N ILE A 336 5.36 14.12 -20.27
CA ILE A 336 4.77 15.34 -19.68
C ILE A 336 5.73 16.54 -19.69
N LYS A 337 6.95 16.38 -20.23
CA LYS A 337 7.94 17.46 -20.30
C LYS A 337 8.64 17.54 -21.65
N PRO A 338 9.07 18.74 -22.06
CA PRO A 338 9.96 18.90 -23.22
C PRO A 338 11.29 18.17 -23.07
N THR A 339 11.75 17.95 -21.83
CA THR A 339 12.98 17.22 -21.52
C THR A 339 12.89 15.73 -21.85
N ASP A 340 11.69 15.17 -21.90
CA ASP A 340 11.47 13.74 -22.13
C ASP A 340 11.88 13.36 -23.56
N VAL A 341 12.30 12.11 -23.76
CA VAL A 341 12.55 11.54 -25.08
C VAL A 341 11.25 11.60 -25.88
N LEU A 342 11.39 11.99 -27.14
CA LEU A 342 10.29 12.16 -28.07
C LEU A 342 9.61 10.84 -28.43
N THR A 343 8.30 10.87 -28.66
CA THR A 343 7.53 9.70 -29.11
C THR A 343 8.08 9.14 -30.41
N GLU A 344 8.53 9.99 -31.34
CA GLU A 344 9.11 9.59 -32.62
C GLU A 344 10.37 8.71 -32.44
N LYS A 345 11.17 8.95 -31.40
CA LYS A 345 12.34 8.11 -31.08
C LYS A 345 11.94 6.70 -30.66
N PHE A 346 10.84 6.58 -29.91
CA PHE A 346 10.28 5.26 -29.58
C PHE A 346 9.69 4.58 -30.82
N GLU A 347 9.02 5.29 -31.72
CA GLU A 347 8.54 4.70 -32.98
C GLU A 347 9.70 4.21 -33.87
N LEU A 348 10.78 4.98 -33.98
CA LEU A 348 12.00 4.53 -34.67
C LEU A 348 12.62 3.29 -34.02
N LEU A 349 12.64 3.23 -32.69
CA LEU A 349 13.14 2.07 -31.96
C LEU A 349 12.28 0.83 -32.22
N LYS A 350 10.95 0.95 -32.21
CA LYS A 350 10.02 -0.15 -32.51
C LYS A 350 10.24 -0.76 -33.90
N ASN A 351 10.66 0.05 -34.86
CA ASN A 351 10.86 -0.36 -36.25
C ASN A 351 12.24 -1.02 -36.51
N LYS A 352 13.12 -1.12 -35.51
CA LYS A 352 14.40 -1.85 -35.64
C LYS A 352 14.15 -3.36 -35.57
N ASP A 353 14.78 -4.14 -36.46
CA ASP A 353 14.72 -5.61 -36.47
C ASP A 353 15.18 -6.28 -35.17
N SER A 354 16.05 -5.58 -34.42
CA SER A 354 16.55 -6.03 -33.12
C SER A 354 15.69 -5.59 -31.94
N THR A 355 14.49 -5.04 -32.19
CA THR A 355 13.57 -4.61 -31.15
C THR A 355 12.28 -5.43 -31.20
N ILE A 356 11.87 -5.95 -30.05
CA ILE A 356 10.57 -6.60 -29.89
C ILE A 356 9.67 -5.73 -29.02
N VAL A 357 8.42 -5.55 -29.47
CA VAL A 357 7.40 -4.80 -28.73
C VAL A 357 6.44 -5.77 -28.08
N ARG A 358 6.22 -5.58 -26.78
CA ARG A 358 5.27 -6.36 -26.00
C ARG A 358 4.36 -5.43 -25.20
N LYS A 359 3.13 -5.88 -24.92
CA LYS A 359 2.13 -5.09 -24.19
C LYS A 359 1.70 -5.81 -22.92
N LEU A 360 1.75 -5.09 -21.79
CA LEU A 360 1.09 -5.48 -20.55
C LEU A 360 -0.36 -4.99 -20.63
N LYS A 361 -1.32 -5.93 -20.58
CA LYS A 361 -2.73 -5.65 -20.86
C LYS A 361 -3.53 -5.14 -19.67
N THR A 362 -3.15 -5.48 -18.44
CA THR A 362 -4.02 -5.29 -17.27
C THR A 362 -3.45 -4.27 -16.30
N GLN A 363 -4.32 -3.36 -15.85
CA GLN A 363 -4.04 -2.39 -14.81
C GLN A 363 -4.39 -2.98 -13.43
N PHE A 364 -3.42 -3.10 -12.52
CA PHE A 364 -3.65 -3.74 -11.20
C PHE A 364 -3.76 -2.74 -10.04
N ARG A 365 -3.28 -1.50 -10.25
CA ARG A 365 -3.07 -0.55 -9.17
C ARG A 365 -4.38 0.09 -8.66
N VAL A 366 -5.31 0.40 -9.56
CA VAL A 366 -6.52 1.16 -9.23
C VAL A 366 -7.68 0.19 -9.05
N LYS A 367 -8.36 0.24 -7.89
CA LYS A 367 -9.49 -0.65 -7.59
C LYS A 367 -10.71 -0.42 -8.49
N GLY A 368 -10.76 0.71 -9.18
CA GLY A 368 -11.74 0.99 -10.25
C GLY A 368 -11.52 0.18 -11.54
N GLY A 369 -10.45 -0.61 -11.63
CA GLY A 369 -10.18 -1.50 -12.75
C GLY A 369 -9.90 -0.78 -14.07
N ASN A 370 -9.90 -1.55 -15.17
CA ASN A 370 -9.69 -1.02 -16.51
C ASN A 370 -10.78 -0.02 -16.93
N GLU A 371 -12.01 -0.21 -16.46
CA GLU A 371 -13.15 0.68 -16.74
C GLU A 371 -12.88 2.12 -16.30
N TYR A 372 -12.34 2.31 -15.09
CA TYR A 372 -11.95 3.64 -14.62
C TYR A 372 -10.83 4.25 -15.47
N VAL A 373 -9.82 3.45 -15.82
CA VAL A 373 -8.68 3.93 -16.62
C VAL A 373 -9.13 4.35 -18.02
N GLU A 374 -9.92 3.51 -18.68
CA GLU A 374 -10.51 3.81 -19.98
C GLU A 374 -11.41 5.05 -19.91
N PHE A 375 -12.23 5.19 -18.86
CA PHE A 375 -13.03 6.38 -18.63
C PHE A 375 -12.15 7.64 -18.52
N ILE A 376 -11.07 7.62 -17.73
CA ILE A 376 -10.16 8.76 -17.63
C ILE A 376 -9.53 9.09 -18.98
N HIS A 377 -9.13 8.10 -19.78
CA HIS A 377 -8.62 8.39 -21.12
C HIS A 377 -9.70 9.05 -22.00
N GLN A 378 -10.90 8.46 -22.05
CA GLN A 378 -12.01 8.96 -22.86
C GLN A 378 -12.49 10.36 -22.42
N LEU A 379 -12.44 10.65 -21.11
CA LEU A 379 -12.82 11.94 -20.51
C LEU A 379 -12.04 13.09 -21.13
N PHE A 380 -10.76 12.90 -21.42
CA PHE A 380 -9.91 13.92 -22.03
C PHE A 380 -9.81 13.79 -23.55
N ASP A 381 -10.21 12.65 -24.13
CA ASP A 381 -10.22 12.46 -25.58
C ASP A 381 -11.48 13.05 -26.24
N GLY A 382 -12.44 13.54 -25.45
CA GLY A 382 -13.69 14.16 -25.94
C GLY A 382 -14.68 13.18 -26.58
N ASN A 383 -14.45 11.87 -26.40
CA ASN A 383 -15.17 10.79 -27.08
C ASN A 383 -16.30 10.18 -26.24
N ILE A 384 -16.57 10.69 -25.04
CA ILE A 384 -17.68 10.20 -24.21
C ILE A 384 -18.99 10.79 -24.73
N LYS A 385 -19.86 9.95 -25.31
CA LYS A 385 -21.23 10.34 -25.63
C LYS A 385 -21.99 10.60 -24.34
N SER A 386 -22.69 11.74 -24.29
CA SER A 386 -23.46 12.26 -23.15
C SER A 386 -24.66 11.40 -22.71
N GLU A 387 -24.91 10.29 -23.40
CA GLU A 387 -25.89 9.27 -23.01
C GLU A 387 -25.38 8.37 -21.85
N ASN A 388 -24.10 8.49 -21.46
CA ASN A 388 -23.49 7.73 -20.37
C ASN A 388 -23.50 8.50 -19.03
N ILE A 389 -24.21 7.90 -18.08
CA ILE A 389 -24.53 8.29 -16.71
C ILE A 389 -23.28 8.39 -15.82
N LYS A 390 -23.25 9.37 -14.89
CA LYS A 390 -22.43 9.46 -13.66
C LYS A 390 -21.72 8.14 -13.30
N SER A 391 -20.55 7.91 -13.90
CA SER A 391 -19.91 6.58 -13.89
C SER A 391 -19.44 6.20 -12.49
N THR A 392 -19.81 5.00 -12.06
CA THR A 392 -19.32 4.36 -10.83
C THR A 392 -18.48 3.15 -11.18
N PHE A 393 -17.35 2.95 -10.51
CA PHE A 393 -16.39 1.89 -10.85
C PHE A 393 -16.28 0.89 -9.69
N GLY A 394 -17.33 0.09 -9.48
CA GLY A 394 -17.42 -0.84 -8.36
C GLY A 394 -17.28 -0.14 -7.01
N PHE A 395 -16.28 -0.53 -6.21
CA PHE A 395 -15.99 0.07 -4.90
C PHE A 395 -15.03 1.26 -4.95
N TYR A 396 -14.66 1.73 -6.14
CA TYR A 396 -13.76 2.86 -6.29
C TYR A 396 -14.50 4.17 -6.02
N ASP A 397 -14.01 4.93 -5.04
CA ASP A 397 -14.66 6.13 -4.55
C ASP A 397 -14.24 7.34 -5.40
N PHE A 398 -15.06 7.65 -6.40
CA PHE A 398 -14.79 8.67 -7.41
C PHE A 398 -15.86 9.76 -7.43
N LYS A 399 -15.49 10.99 -7.06
CA LYS A 399 -16.44 12.09 -6.85
C LYS A 399 -15.89 13.44 -7.28
N LEU A 400 -16.77 14.29 -7.82
CA LEU A 400 -16.52 15.71 -8.09
C LEU A 400 -17.04 16.55 -6.91
N PHE A 401 -16.24 17.46 -6.39
CA PHE A 401 -16.60 18.35 -5.29
C PHE A 401 -16.85 19.77 -5.81
N ASP A 402 -17.93 20.38 -5.34
CA ASP A 402 -18.24 21.78 -5.61
C ASP A 402 -17.52 22.75 -4.67
N ASP A 403 -17.21 22.30 -3.44
CA ASP A 403 -16.45 23.03 -2.44
C ASP A 403 -15.07 22.38 -2.19
N LEU A 404 -14.02 23.20 -2.19
CA LEU A 404 -12.65 22.73 -2.01
C LEU A 404 -12.36 22.34 -0.55
N ASN A 405 -12.93 23.06 0.43
CA ASN A 405 -12.70 22.76 1.85
C ASN A 405 -13.34 21.43 2.24
N GLU A 406 -14.52 21.11 1.69
CA GLU A 406 -15.14 19.80 1.82
C GLU A 406 -14.21 18.70 1.30
N MET A 407 -13.68 18.85 0.08
CA MET A 407 -12.74 17.87 -0.48
C MET A 407 -11.50 17.69 0.40
N ILE A 408 -10.93 18.79 0.91
CA ILE A 408 -9.78 18.75 1.82
C ILE A 408 -10.12 17.98 3.10
N ASN A 409 -11.29 18.26 3.70
CA ASN A 409 -11.74 17.57 4.90
C ASN A 409 -11.94 16.08 4.66
N GLN A 410 -12.52 15.71 3.51
CA GLN A 410 -12.67 14.30 3.13
C GLN A 410 -11.33 13.60 2.95
N ILE A 411 -10.34 14.25 2.31
CA ILE A 411 -8.98 13.69 2.21
C ILE A 411 -8.33 13.52 3.58
N LYS A 412 -8.53 14.44 4.53
CA LYS A 412 -8.06 14.29 5.92
C LYS A 412 -8.73 13.12 6.64
N ILE A 413 -10.02 12.90 6.43
CA ILE A 413 -10.74 11.73 6.96
C ILE A 413 -10.13 10.44 6.38
N LYS A 414 -9.92 10.39 5.06
CA LYS A 414 -9.28 9.24 4.41
C LYS A 414 -7.84 9.01 4.86
N GLU A 415 -7.08 10.08 5.16
CA GLU A 415 -5.74 9.95 5.75
C GLU A 415 -5.79 9.25 7.11
N ASN A 416 -6.71 9.65 7.98
CA ASN A 416 -6.86 9.01 9.29
C ASN A 416 -7.31 7.54 9.19
N GLN A 417 -8.11 7.20 8.17
CA GLN A 417 -8.66 5.85 7.99
C GLN A 417 -7.71 4.89 7.27
N LYS A 418 -6.94 5.40 6.29
CA LYS A 418 -6.18 4.57 5.33
C LYS A 418 -4.71 4.95 5.25
N GLY A 419 -4.32 6.15 5.67
CA GLY A 419 -3.01 6.72 5.39
C GLY A 419 -2.78 6.97 3.89
N LEU A 420 -1.67 7.65 3.55
CA LEU A 420 -1.27 7.98 2.17
C LEU A 420 -2.39 8.57 1.31
N SER A 421 -3.22 9.41 1.91
CA SER A 421 -4.24 10.22 1.25
C SER A 421 -3.69 11.63 1.07
N ARG A 422 -3.58 12.12 -0.16
CA ARG A 422 -2.86 13.39 -0.45
C ARG A 422 -3.65 14.30 -1.38
N MET A 423 -3.47 15.60 -1.18
CA MET A 423 -3.91 16.64 -2.12
C MET A 423 -2.84 16.84 -3.20
N VAL A 424 -3.26 16.93 -4.45
CA VAL A 424 -2.39 17.08 -5.62
C VAL A 424 -3.03 18.07 -6.59
N ALA A 425 -2.22 18.87 -7.28
CA ALA A 425 -2.72 19.82 -8.27
C ALA A 425 -1.84 19.89 -9.52
N GLY A 426 -2.41 20.43 -10.61
CA GLY A 426 -1.64 20.88 -11.77
C GLY A 426 -0.77 22.10 -11.45
N PHE A 427 0.19 22.43 -12.32
CA PHE A 427 1.13 23.53 -12.07
C PHE A 427 0.55 24.89 -12.44
N ALA A 428 -0.48 25.33 -11.72
CA ALA A 428 -1.15 26.60 -12.01
C ALA A 428 -0.66 27.79 -11.18
N TRP A 429 0.10 27.53 -10.11
CA TRP A 429 0.43 28.54 -9.10
C TRP A 429 1.94 28.65 -8.87
N LYS A 430 2.39 29.88 -8.58
CA LYS A 430 3.78 30.16 -8.23
C LYS A 430 4.11 29.57 -6.87
N TRP A 431 5.32 28.99 -6.76
CA TRP A 431 5.81 28.44 -5.50
C TRP A 431 6.60 29.49 -4.70
N ILE A 432 5.86 30.38 -4.06
CA ILE A 432 6.39 31.46 -3.22
C ILE A 432 6.83 30.96 -1.83
N SER A 433 6.15 29.95 -1.29
CA SER A 433 6.44 29.34 0.02
C SER A 433 7.80 28.65 0.08
N LYS A 434 8.36 28.29 -1.09
CA LYS A 434 9.71 27.72 -1.22
C LYS A 434 10.78 28.57 -0.57
N LYS A 435 10.64 29.89 -0.63
CA LYS A 435 11.57 30.85 -0.03
C LYS A 435 11.10 31.35 1.33
N ASP A 436 9.79 31.42 1.54
CA ASP A 436 9.18 31.96 2.75
C ASP A 436 8.00 31.08 3.18
N LYS A 437 8.25 30.20 4.16
CA LYS A 437 7.28 29.20 4.64
C LYS A 437 6.03 29.80 5.30
N SER A 438 5.99 31.11 5.55
CA SER A 438 4.80 31.78 6.09
C SER A 438 3.74 32.09 5.01
N LYS A 439 4.11 31.99 3.73
CA LYS A 439 3.24 32.37 2.61
C LYS A 439 2.48 31.18 2.03
N PHE A 440 1.30 31.45 1.47
CA PHE A 440 0.46 30.48 0.79
C PHE A 440 0.62 30.60 -0.73
N ASP A 441 0.70 29.48 -1.43
CA ASP A 441 0.96 29.43 -2.87
C ASP A 441 -0.33 29.38 -3.69
N ILE A 442 -1.27 28.55 -3.25
CA ILE A 442 -2.53 28.25 -3.92
C ILE A 442 -3.62 28.94 -3.13
N ILE A 443 -4.26 29.93 -3.77
CA ILE A 443 -5.36 30.70 -3.20
C ILE A 443 -6.56 30.47 -4.12
N ILE A 444 -7.58 29.80 -3.59
CA ILE A 444 -8.83 29.51 -4.30
C ILE A 444 -9.96 29.95 -3.37
N ASN A 445 -10.65 31.03 -3.72
CA ASN A 445 -11.59 31.70 -2.83
C ASN A 445 -10.91 32.03 -1.48
N ASP A 446 -11.49 31.59 -0.37
CA ASP A 446 -10.93 31.77 0.99
C ASP A 446 -9.96 30.65 1.41
N THR A 447 -9.79 29.62 0.59
CA THR A 447 -8.93 28.48 0.90
C THR A 447 -7.47 28.80 0.55
N LEU A 448 -6.60 28.68 1.55
CA LEU A 448 -5.17 28.96 1.45
C LEU A 448 -4.37 27.68 1.62
N LEU A 449 -3.56 27.33 0.62
CA LEU A 449 -2.76 26.10 0.60
C LEU A 449 -1.31 26.37 0.21
N GLN A 450 -0.41 25.51 0.67
CA GLN A 450 1.01 25.54 0.33
C GLN A 450 1.36 24.35 -0.56
N TRP A 451 2.27 24.57 -1.50
CA TRP A 451 2.97 23.47 -2.17
C TRP A 451 3.82 22.67 -1.17
N ASN A 452 4.20 21.46 -1.58
CA ASN A 452 5.08 20.56 -0.85
C ASN A 452 6.30 21.27 -0.23
N SER A 453 6.60 21.01 1.04
CA SER A 453 7.78 21.60 1.72
C SER A 453 9.10 20.88 1.43
N THR A 454 9.02 19.62 0.97
CA THR A 454 10.18 18.80 0.60
C THR A 454 10.05 18.35 -0.86
N GLU A 455 11.17 18.29 -1.59
CA GLU A 455 11.19 17.83 -2.99
C GLU A 455 11.34 16.31 -3.11
N ILE A 456 11.92 15.68 -2.08
CA ILE A 456 12.23 14.25 -2.07
C ILE A 456 11.35 13.60 -1.03
N ASP A 457 10.66 12.53 -1.44
CA ASP A 457 9.85 11.69 -0.57
C ASP A 457 8.73 12.46 0.18
N TRP A 458 8.21 13.51 -0.45
CA TRP A 458 7.13 14.33 0.09
C TRP A 458 5.90 13.51 0.48
N VAL A 459 5.53 12.51 -0.32
CA VAL A 459 4.36 11.65 -0.08
C VAL A 459 4.39 11.03 1.33
N ASN A 460 5.58 10.66 1.80
CA ASN A 460 5.80 10.03 3.10
C ASN A 460 6.13 11.05 4.21
N SER A 461 6.20 12.34 3.90
CA SER A 461 6.50 13.37 4.90
C SER A 461 5.31 13.64 5.83
N THR A 462 5.60 13.96 7.10
CA THR A 462 4.58 14.13 8.15
C THR A 462 3.62 15.28 7.89
N ASN A 463 4.05 16.35 7.20
CA ASN A 463 3.22 17.50 6.89
C ASN A 463 2.49 17.40 5.53
N ALA A 464 2.68 16.31 4.78
CA ALA A 464 2.15 16.16 3.43
C ALA A 464 0.61 16.28 3.34
N ILE A 465 -0.10 15.95 4.42
CA ILE A 465 -1.56 16.07 4.49
C ILE A 465 -2.06 17.53 4.50
N ASN A 466 -1.22 18.47 4.93
CA ASN A 466 -1.54 19.90 4.96
C ASN A 466 -1.00 20.66 3.75
N GLU A 467 -0.34 19.95 2.83
CA GLU A 467 0.33 20.50 1.66
C GLU A 467 -0.29 19.92 0.38
N VAL A 468 -0.02 20.59 -0.73
CA VAL A 468 -0.43 20.13 -2.06
C VAL A 468 0.80 19.65 -2.82
N GLY A 469 0.73 18.43 -3.34
CA GLY A 469 1.75 17.87 -4.21
C GLY A 469 1.50 18.23 -5.68
N CYS A 470 2.47 17.92 -6.51
CA CYS A 470 2.35 18.03 -7.96
C CYS A 470 2.74 16.70 -8.61
N ILE A 471 2.65 16.61 -9.93
CA ILE A 471 3.04 15.37 -10.64
C ILE A 471 4.49 14.95 -10.36
N HIS A 472 5.42 15.87 -10.04
CA HIS A 472 6.82 15.53 -9.79
C HIS A 472 7.05 14.91 -8.41
N THR A 473 6.22 15.29 -7.43
CA THR A 473 6.32 14.75 -6.07
C THR A 473 5.53 13.47 -5.90
N THR A 474 4.53 13.22 -6.75
CA THR A 474 3.74 11.98 -6.75
C THR A 474 4.18 10.95 -7.79
N GLN A 475 5.16 11.29 -8.64
CA GLN A 475 5.61 10.39 -9.70
C GLN A 475 6.23 9.11 -9.13
N GLY A 476 5.75 7.96 -9.61
CA GLY A 476 6.17 6.64 -9.14
C GLY A 476 5.44 6.17 -7.88
N TYR A 477 4.83 7.05 -7.11
CA TYR A 477 4.13 6.73 -5.85
C TYR A 477 2.68 6.32 -6.05
N ASP A 478 2.20 5.52 -5.09
CA ASP A 478 0.82 5.06 -4.98
C ASP A 478 0.16 5.65 -3.74
N LEU A 479 -0.98 6.27 -3.94
CA LEU A 479 -1.78 6.92 -2.90
C LEU A 479 -3.03 6.09 -2.66
N ASN A 480 -3.49 5.98 -1.41
CA ASN A 480 -4.74 5.27 -1.13
C ASN A 480 -5.93 6.10 -1.63
N TYR A 481 -5.90 7.41 -1.34
CA TYR A 481 -6.83 8.40 -1.90
C TYR A 481 -6.08 9.61 -2.45
N THR A 482 -6.58 10.18 -3.55
CA THR A 482 -6.01 11.41 -4.12
C THR A 482 -7.08 12.48 -4.26
N GLY A 483 -6.87 13.65 -3.67
CA GLY A 483 -7.67 14.85 -3.96
C GLY A 483 -6.99 15.67 -5.05
N VAL A 484 -7.61 15.78 -6.22
CA VAL A 484 -7.02 16.40 -7.41
C VAL A 484 -7.68 17.76 -7.67
N ILE A 485 -6.86 18.81 -7.65
CA ILE A 485 -7.27 20.17 -8.01
C ILE A 485 -6.86 20.43 -9.47
N LEU A 486 -7.86 20.61 -10.34
CA LEU A 486 -7.65 21.10 -11.70
C LEU A 486 -7.61 22.63 -11.65
N GLY A 487 -6.44 23.18 -11.98
CA GLY A 487 -6.14 24.60 -11.83
C GLY A 487 -6.68 25.50 -12.95
N PRO A 488 -6.51 26.82 -12.78
CA PRO A 488 -6.97 27.84 -13.74
C PRO A 488 -6.24 27.85 -15.09
N GLU A 489 -5.19 27.05 -15.26
CA GLU A 489 -4.49 26.89 -16.53
C GLU A 489 -5.24 26.03 -17.53
N PHE A 490 -6.26 25.27 -17.10
CA PHE A 490 -6.92 24.28 -17.94
C PHE A 490 -8.44 24.48 -17.93
N ASP A 491 -9.05 24.60 -19.11
CA ASP A 491 -10.50 24.81 -19.25
C ASP A 491 -11.10 24.05 -20.44
N TYR A 492 -12.41 24.08 -20.57
CA TYR A 492 -13.16 23.50 -21.69
C TYR A 492 -13.90 24.57 -22.49
N ASP A 493 -13.74 24.55 -23.80
CA ASP A 493 -14.44 25.43 -24.74
C ASP A 493 -15.62 24.69 -25.37
N PHE A 494 -16.83 25.00 -24.92
CA PHE A 494 -18.09 24.43 -25.44
C PHE A 494 -18.45 24.93 -26.85
N ILE A 495 -17.85 26.02 -27.35
CA ILE A 495 -18.12 26.51 -28.69
C ILE A 495 -17.39 25.63 -29.71
N ASN A 496 -16.13 25.33 -29.43
CA ASN A 496 -15.28 24.52 -30.32
C ASN A 496 -15.19 23.04 -29.91
N ASN A 497 -15.88 22.64 -28.83
CA ASN A 497 -15.87 21.29 -28.25
C ASN A 497 -14.46 20.74 -28.00
N LYS A 498 -13.59 21.55 -27.40
CA LYS A 498 -12.20 21.17 -27.15
C LYS A 498 -11.70 21.67 -25.81
N PHE A 499 -10.71 20.97 -25.26
CA PHE A 499 -9.94 21.49 -24.13
C PHE A 499 -9.03 22.63 -24.57
N ILE A 500 -8.79 23.56 -23.67
CA ILE A 500 -7.90 24.70 -23.87
C ILE A 500 -6.95 24.84 -22.68
N VAL A 501 -5.76 25.37 -22.95
CA VAL A 501 -4.75 25.66 -21.92
C VAL A 501 -4.38 27.13 -21.97
N ASN A 502 -4.39 27.79 -20.82
CA ASN A 502 -3.85 29.13 -20.67
C ASN A 502 -2.38 29.06 -20.22
N LYS A 503 -1.47 29.32 -21.17
CA LYS A 503 -0.03 29.30 -20.96
C LYS A 503 0.47 30.28 -19.90
N ASP A 504 -0.23 31.39 -19.68
CA ASP A 504 0.14 32.38 -18.68
C ASP A 504 -0.11 31.87 -17.26
N ASN A 505 -1.16 31.07 -17.09
CA ASN A 505 -1.50 30.44 -15.81
C ASN A 505 -0.70 29.15 -15.54
N TYR A 506 0.02 28.58 -16.51
CA TYR A 506 0.85 27.39 -16.28
C TYR A 506 2.24 27.77 -15.75
N GLU A 507 2.56 27.47 -14.50
CA GLU A 507 3.76 27.96 -13.79
C GLU A 507 4.96 26.99 -13.80
N ASP A 508 4.87 25.82 -14.42
CA ASP A 508 6.05 24.99 -14.70
C ASP A 508 6.88 25.60 -15.84
N LYS A 509 7.84 26.45 -15.45
CA LYS A 509 8.81 27.08 -16.35
C LYS A 509 9.56 26.06 -17.21
N GLY A 510 9.99 24.93 -16.62
CA GLY A 510 10.70 23.89 -17.37
C GLY A 510 9.81 23.21 -18.40
N GLY A 511 8.52 23.08 -18.06
CA GLY A 511 7.45 22.56 -18.90
C GLY A 511 7.09 23.48 -20.08
N LYS A 512 7.09 24.82 -19.94
CA LYS A 512 6.60 25.73 -21.00
C LYS A 512 7.64 26.52 -21.79
N ASN A 513 8.86 26.74 -21.27
CA ASN A 513 9.78 27.76 -21.80
C ASN A 513 10.13 27.65 -23.28
N THR A 514 10.08 26.46 -23.88
CA THR A 514 10.41 26.24 -25.30
C THR A 514 9.25 25.73 -26.12
N ILE A 515 8.06 25.65 -25.54
CA ILE A 515 6.86 25.24 -26.27
C ILE A 515 6.33 26.45 -27.01
N LYS A 516 6.37 26.37 -28.35
CA LYS A 516 5.79 27.38 -29.25
C LYS A 516 4.36 27.04 -29.65
N ASP A 517 4.08 25.75 -29.81
CA ASP A 517 2.76 25.23 -30.17
C ASP A 517 1.93 24.98 -28.90
N GLU A 518 0.79 25.66 -28.79
CA GLU A 518 -0.12 25.51 -27.65
C GLU A 518 -0.70 24.10 -27.55
N GLN A 519 -0.84 23.37 -28.67
CA GLN A 519 -1.33 21.99 -28.66
C GLN A 519 -0.37 21.07 -27.89
N VAL A 520 0.94 21.24 -28.07
CA VAL A 520 1.96 20.46 -27.33
C VAL A 520 1.88 20.74 -25.83
N LEU A 521 1.62 21.99 -25.43
CA LEU A 521 1.43 22.33 -24.02
C LEU A 521 0.14 21.70 -23.48
N LEU A 522 -0.95 21.77 -24.24
CA LEU A 522 -2.23 21.16 -23.89
C LEU A 522 -2.09 19.66 -23.67
N ASP A 523 -1.41 18.96 -24.57
CA ASP A 523 -1.18 17.51 -24.47
C ASP A 523 -0.38 17.15 -23.20
N TYR A 524 0.63 17.95 -22.83
CA TYR A 524 1.35 17.75 -21.57
C TYR A 524 0.47 17.99 -20.35
N VAL A 525 -0.36 19.04 -20.36
CA VAL A 525 -1.28 19.33 -19.25
C VAL A 525 -2.32 18.22 -19.09
N ILE A 526 -2.89 17.73 -20.21
CA ILE A 526 -3.80 16.58 -20.21
C ILE A 526 -3.10 15.33 -19.66
N ASN A 527 -1.88 15.03 -20.12
CA ASN A 527 -1.12 13.87 -19.63
C ASN A 527 -0.79 13.99 -18.14
N ILE A 528 -0.51 15.19 -17.63
CA ILE A 528 -0.33 15.46 -16.20
C ILE A 528 -1.60 15.09 -15.44
N TYR A 529 -2.76 15.59 -15.88
CA TYR A 529 -4.05 15.32 -15.22
C TYR A 529 -4.46 13.85 -15.30
N LYS A 530 -4.34 13.20 -16.48
CA LYS A 530 -4.53 11.74 -16.63
C LYS A 530 -3.64 10.99 -15.64
N THR A 531 -2.37 11.37 -15.53
CA THR A 531 -1.43 10.68 -14.65
C THR A 531 -1.75 10.84 -13.17
N ILE A 532 -2.17 12.02 -12.69
CA ILE A 532 -2.50 12.22 -11.27
C ILE A 532 -3.87 11.63 -10.89
N LEU A 533 -4.84 11.62 -11.79
CA LEU A 533 -6.16 11.00 -11.59
C LEU A 533 -6.06 9.48 -11.45
N LEU A 534 -5.03 8.86 -12.02
CA LEU A 534 -4.77 7.42 -11.92
C LEU A 534 -3.89 7.02 -10.72
N ARG A 535 -3.60 7.94 -9.77
CA ARG A 535 -2.74 7.67 -8.60
C ARG A 535 -3.46 7.04 -7.42
N GLY A 536 -4.75 7.32 -7.25
CA GLY A 536 -5.55 6.80 -6.15
C GLY A 536 -5.86 5.31 -6.33
N ILE A 537 -5.46 4.48 -5.38
CA ILE A 537 -5.75 3.03 -5.35
C ILE A 537 -7.22 2.80 -5.01
N GLU A 538 -7.75 3.46 -3.98
CA GLU A 538 -9.10 3.23 -3.45
C GLU A 538 -10.10 4.30 -3.90
N GLY A 539 -9.65 5.54 -4.12
CA GLY A 539 -10.52 6.60 -4.60
C GLY A 539 -9.78 7.84 -5.09
N THR A 540 -10.49 8.65 -5.87
CA THR A 540 -10.02 9.93 -6.39
C THR A 540 -11.13 10.97 -6.28
N TYR A 541 -10.83 12.09 -5.62
CA TYR A 541 -11.71 13.24 -5.50
C TYR A 541 -11.22 14.35 -6.40
N ILE A 542 -12.15 15.05 -7.04
CA ILE A 542 -11.82 16.09 -8.02
C ILE A 542 -12.43 17.40 -7.58
N TYR A 543 -11.65 18.48 -7.65
CA TYR A 543 -12.13 19.85 -7.61
C TYR A 543 -11.65 20.58 -8.86
N VAL A 544 -12.55 21.30 -9.54
CA VAL A 544 -12.26 22.03 -10.77
C VAL A 544 -12.42 23.54 -10.55
N CYS A 545 -11.36 24.32 -10.81
CA CYS A 545 -11.39 25.77 -10.63
C CYS A 545 -12.28 26.47 -11.67
N ASN A 546 -12.16 26.09 -12.94
CA ASN A 546 -12.83 26.78 -14.04
C ASN A 546 -14.30 26.32 -14.21
N PRO A 547 -15.28 27.25 -14.31
CA PRO A 547 -16.70 26.88 -14.39
C PRO A 547 -17.09 26.04 -15.61
N ASN A 548 -16.51 26.31 -16.79
CA ASN A 548 -16.85 25.56 -18.00
C ASN A 548 -16.34 24.12 -17.92
N LEU A 549 -15.08 23.93 -17.52
CA LEU A 549 -14.54 22.61 -17.26
C LEU A 549 -15.29 21.88 -16.15
N ARG A 550 -15.69 22.57 -15.08
CA ARG A 550 -16.51 21.96 -14.02
C ARG A 550 -17.84 21.48 -14.57
N LYS A 551 -18.51 22.30 -15.39
CA LYS A 551 -19.75 21.92 -16.08
C LYS A 551 -19.54 20.68 -16.94
N TYR A 552 -18.46 20.61 -17.73
CA TYR A 552 -18.12 19.42 -18.52
C TYR A 552 -17.94 18.17 -17.64
N PHE A 553 -17.15 18.26 -16.58
CA PHE A 553 -16.90 17.14 -15.65
C PHE A 553 -18.18 16.69 -14.93
N SER A 554 -19.03 17.63 -14.51
CA SER A 554 -20.28 17.34 -13.79
C SER A 554 -21.31 16.55 -14.61
N GLN A 555 -21.19 16.56 -15.94
CA GLN A 555 -22.04 15.75 -16.83
C GLN A 555 -21.66 14.26 -16.78
N LEU A 556 -20.42 13.95 -16.41
CA LEU A 556 -19.82 12.63 -16.56
C LEU A 556 -19.47 11.97 -15.21
N ILE A 557 -19.31 12.79 -14.16
CA ILE A 557 -18.79 12.37 -12.85
C ILE A 557 -19.87 12.58 -11.77
N PRO A 558 -20.06 11.62 -10.83
CA PRO A 558 -20.90 11.83 -9.67
C PRO A 558 -20.44 13.05 -8.85
N ILE A 559 -21.34 14.01 -8.62
CA ILE A 559 -21.09 15.15 -7.75
C ILE A 559 -21.28 14.70 -6.29
N HIS A 560 -20.36 15.07 -5.42
CA HIS A 560 -20.50 14.93 -3.98
C HIS A 560 -21.71 15.73 -3.52
N GLN A 561 -22.66 15.07 -2.87
CA GLN A 561 -23.76 15.74 -2.20
C GLN A 561 -23.51 15.61 -0.70
N GLU A 562 -23.62 16.70 0.07
CA GLU A 562 -23.53 16.66 1.54
C GLU A 562 -24.49 15.62 2.16
N LYS A 563 -25.55 15.24 1.44
CA LYS A 563 -26.47 14.15 1.84
C LYS A 563 -25.83 12.77 1.93
N ASP A 564 -24.63 12.55 1.38
CA ASP A 564 -23.85 11.32 1.63
C ASP A 564 -23.28 11.26 3.07
N HIS A 565 -23.29 12.38 3.80
CA HIS A 565 -22.86 12.51 5.19
C HIS A 565 -23.93 13.09 6.13
N GLN A 566 -25.17 13.28 5.67
CA GLN A 566 -26.26 13.25 6.62
C GLN A 566 -26.34 11.79 7.07
N GLN A 567 -25.87 11.53 8.31
CA GLN A 567 -26.31 10.35 9.06
C GLN A 567 -27.78 10.17 8.72
N GLN A 568 -28.15 9.07 8.05
CA GLN A 568 -29.55 8.68 8.09
C GLN A 568 -29.90 8.72 9.57
N PRO A 569 -30.89 9.52 9.98
CA PRO A 569 -31.21 9.63 11.39
C PRO A 569 -31.41 8.20 11.88
N LEU A 570 -30.62 7.79 12.87
CA LEU A 570 -30.70 6.43 13.39
C LEU A 570 -32.16 6.21 13.77
N ILE A 571 -32.82 5.31 13.05
CA ILE A 571 -34.24 5.05 13.26
C ILE A 571 -34.31 4.21 14.53
N ILE A 572 -34.62 4.87 15.63
CA ILE A 572 -34.86 4.22 16.92
C ILE A 572 -36.29 3.68 16.89
N LEU A 573 -36.42 2.37 16.98
CA LEU A 573 -37.66 1.62 17.01
C LEU A 573 -37.89 1.03 18.41
N ASP A 574 -39.15 0.97 18.83
CA ASP A 574 -39.55 0.35 20.10
C ASP A 574 -39.72 -1.18 19.97
N LYS A 575 -39.68 -1.72 18.74
CA LYS A 575 -39.83 -3.16 18.46
C LYS A 575 -38.76 -3.63 17.47
N PRO A 576 -38.19 -4.83 17.66
CA PRO A 576 -37.16 -5.35 16.76
C PRO A 576 -37.76 -5.81 15.42
N ASN A 577 -36.97 -5.68 14.36
CA ASN A 577 -37.16 -6.31 13.06
C ASN A 577 -35.86 -7.02 12.61
N GLU A 578 -35.85 -7.63 11.42
CA GLU A 578 -34.69 -8.38 10.90
C GLU A 578 -33.42 -7.53 10.70
N TYR A 579 -33.56 -6.22 10.59
CA TYR A 579 -32.47 -5.27 10.35
C TYR A 579 -32.11 -4.44 11.59
N THR A 580 -32.74 -4.70 12.73
CA THR A 580 -32.47 -3.95 13.96
C THR A 580 -31.41 -4.58 14.84
N VAL A 581 -30.63 -3.72 15.49
CA VAL A 581 -29.68 -4.08 16.54
C VAL A 581 -30.15 -3.46 17.86
N PRO A 582 -30.07 -4.18 19.00
CA PRO A 582 -30.42 -3.60 20.30
C PRO A 582 -29.55 -2.39 20.60
N PHE A 583 -30.23 -1.26 20.88
CA PHE A 583 -29.62 -0.04 21.36
C PHE A 583 -29.81 0.02 22.86
N TYR A 584 -28.68 0.01 23.57
CA TYR A 584 -28.67 0.29 24.98
C TYR A 584 -28.34 1.77 25.13
N ASP A 585 -29.29 2.52 25.68
CA ASP A 585 -29.07 3.89 26.14
C ASP A 585 -28.24 3.88 27.43
N LEU A 586 -27.13 3.15 27.37
CA LEU A 586 -26.02 3.32 28.26
C LEU A 586 -25.36 4.58 27.73
N GLU A 587 -25.62 5.72 28.35
CA GLU A 587 -24.66 6.80 28.30
C GLU A 587 -23.41 6.25 29.01
N ILE A 588 -22.54 5.62 28.22
CA ILE A 588 -21.28 5.05 28.71
C ILE A 588 -20.35 6.24 28.89
N ALA A 589 -20.58 6.94 29.99
CA ALA A 589 -19.72 7.91 30.66
C ALA A 589 -20.55 8.71 31.69
N ALA A 590 -20.06 8.75 32.91
CA ALA A 590 -20.08 9.93 33.78
C ALA A 590 -21.39 10.27 34.49
N GLY A 591 -21.70 9.52 35.54
CA GLY A 591 -22.72 9.92 36.51
C GLY A 591 -22.97 8.87 37.59
N ASN A 592 -23.17 9.33 38.82
CA ASN A 592 -23.60 8.48 39.95
C ASN A 592 -24.89 7.74 39.61
N PHE A 593 -24.93 6.45 39.91
CA PHE A 593 -26.16 5.67 39.97
C PHE A 593 -27.09 6.32 41.01
N SER A 594 -28.15 6.99 40.56
CA SER A 594 -29.31 7.27 41.41
C SER A 594 -30.45 6.37 40.96
N ASP A 595 -30.83 5.46 41.86
CA ASP A 595 -32.05 4.66 41.94
C ASP A 595 -32.75 4.28 40.62
N LEU A 596 -32.66 2.98 40.29
CA LEU A 596 -33.65 2.24 39.48
C LEU A 596 -34.05 2.92 38.16
N GLN A 597 -33.14 2.92 37.18
CA GLN A 597 -33.62 2.69 35.81
C GLN A 597 -33.85 1.19 35.65
N SER A 598 -35.05 0.75 36.08
CA SER A 598 -35.71 -0.37 35.44
C SER A 598 -35.51 -0.21 33.94
N ALA A 599 -34.89 -1.20 33.28
CA ALA A 599 -34.66 -1.23 31.85
C ALA A 599 -35.85 -0.58 31.14
N GLY A 600 -35.66 0.65 30.64
CA GLY A 600 -36.63 1.27 29.76
C GLY A 600 -36.88 0.33 28.59
N GLU A 601 -38.05 0.45 27.95
CA GLU A 601 -38.40 -0.37 26.79
C GLU A 601 -37.18 -0.51 25.86
N ALA A 602 -36.82 -1.76 25.54
CA ALA A 602 -35.64 -2.05 24.74
C ALA A 602 -35.76 -1.32 23.40
N LYS A 603 -34.86 -0.37 23.16
CA LYS A 603 -34.80 0.39 21.91
C LYS A 603 -33.94 -0.36 20.90
N TYR A 604 -34.24 -0.15 19.64
CA TYR A 604 -33.61 -0.84 18.53
C TYR A 604 -33.22 0.17 17.48
N ILE A 605 -32.03 0.06 16.89
CA ILE A 605 -31.61 0.91 15.77
C ILE A 605 -31.56 0.05 14.51
N GLU A 606 -32.22 0.51 13.46
CA GLU A 606 -32.19 -0.16 12.16
C GLU A 606 -30.84 0.07 11.46
N ILE A 607 -30.17 -1.02 11.09
CA ILE A 607 -28.92 -1.03 10.31
C ILE A 607 -29.12 -1.91 9.08
N PRO A 608 -29.44 -1.32 7.92
CA PRO A 608 -29.53 -2.06 6.66
C PRO A 608 -28.19 -2.73 6.35
N HIS A 609 -28.22 -3.98 5.88
CA HIS A 609 -27.05 -4.76 5.45
C HIS A 609 -26.08 -5.21 6.54
N LEU A 610 -26.46 -5.16 7.83
CA LEU A 610 -25.73 -5.92 8.85
C LEU A 610 -26.07 -7.41 8.73
N GLY A 611 -25.10 -8.30 8.94
CA GLY A 611 -25.33 -9.76 8.99
C GLY A 611 -26.14 -10.17 10.22
N SER A 612 -25.82 -11.29 10.88
CA SER A 612 -26.50 -11.73 12.12
C SER A 612 -26.59 -10.60 13.17
N SER A 613 -27.75 -9.97 13.30
CA SER A 613 -27.98 -8.82 14.18
C SER A 613 -27.90 -9.18 15.67
N GLN A 614 -28.03 -10.47 15.99
CA GLN A 614 -28.04 -10.99 17.36
C GLN A 614 -26.68 -10.87 18.07
N ASP A 615 -25.60 -10.80 17.30
CA ASP A 615 -24.23 -10.71 17.80
C ASP A 615 -23.80 -9.27 18.10
N TYR A 616 -24.62 -8.27 17.76
CA TYR A 616 -24.26 -6.87 17.90
C TYR A 616 -25.15 -6.14 18.90
N PHE A 617 -24.65 -5.02 19.40
CA PHE A 617 -25.39 -4.03 20.17
C PHE A 617 -24.82 -2.63 19.93
N ILE A 618 -25.60 -1.60 20.22
CA ILE A 618 -25.19 -0.20 20.03
C ILE A 618 -25.22 0.51 21.36
N CYS A 619 -24.19 1.32 21.60
CA CYS A 619 -24.14 2.25 22.73
C CYS A 619 -23.70 3.63 22.24
N LYS A 620 -24.14 4.66 22.96
CA LYS A 620 -23.64 6.01 22.75
C LYS A 620 -22.40 6.22 23.61
N VAL A 621 -21.30 6.61 22.96
CA VAL A 621 -20.00 6.82 23.60
C VAL A 621 -19.79 8.30 23.83
N VAL A 622 -19.57 8.67 25.09
CA VAL A 622 -19.32 10.05 25.51
C VAL A 622 -17.97 10.11 26.22
N GLY A 623 -17.22 11.19 26.03
CA GLY A 623 -15.87 11.37 26.60
C GLY A 623 -14.78 11.58 25.55
N GLU A 624 -13.64 12.09 25.99
CA GLU A 624 -12.55 12.56 25.10
C GLU A 624 -11.35 11.60 25.08
N SER A 625 -11.32 10.61 25.97
CA SER A 625 -10.24 9.62 26.08
C SER A 625 -10.03 8.75 24.83
N MET A 626 -10.99 8.70 23.91
CA MET A 626 -10.91 7.93 22.65
C MET A 626 -11.03 8.78 21.38
N ASN A 627 -10.96 10.12 21.47
CA ASN A 627 -11.29 11.05 20.39
C ASN A 627 -10.43 10.95 19.11
N LYS A 628 -9.30 10.23 19.11
CA LYS A 628 -8.57 9.92 17.86
C LYS A 628 -9.30 8.90 16.99
N VAL A 629 -10.14 8.07 17.58
CA VAL A 629 -10.81 6.95 16.91
C VAL A 629 -12.33 7.07 17.01
N ILE A 630 -12.84 7.48 18.18
CA ILE A 630 -14.26 7.64 18.46
C ILE A 630 -14.51 9.08 18.93
N PRO A 631 -15.05 9.95 18.06
CA PRO A 631 -15.46 11.29 18.46
C PRO A 631 -16.49 11.26 19.60
N ASN A 632 -16.43 12.25 20.49
CA ASN A 632 -17.37 12.38 21.60
C ASN A 632 -18.82 12.46 21.10
N GLY A 633 -19.72 11.69 21.71
CA GLY A 633 -21.14 11.62 21.36
C GLY A 633 -21.49 10.64 20.25
N SER A 634 -20.55 9.83 19.77
CA SER A 634 -20.75 8.87 18.68
C SER A 634 -21.65 7.69 19.10
N PHE A 635 -22.53 7.25 18.20
CA PHE A 635 -23.18 5.94 18.31
C PHE A 635 -22.24 4.88 17.77
N CYS A 636 -21.90 3.91 18.60
CA CYS A 636 -20.91 2.89 18.27
C CYS A 636 -21.56 1.52 18.24
N LEU A 637 -21.31 0.80 17.14
CA LEU A 637 -21.68 -0.60 17.00
C LEU A 637 -20.61 -1.46 17.66
N PHE A 638 -21.03 -2.33 18.56
CA PHE A 638 -20.20 -3.31 19.24
C PHE A 638 -20.64 -4.72 18.87
N LYS A 639 -19.67 -5.61 18.69
CA LYS A 639 -19.90 -7.05 18.64
C LYS A 639 -19.81 -7.61 20.06
N LYS A 640 -20.80 -8.38 20.49
CA LYS A 640 -20.81 -9.09 21.78
C LYS A 640 -19.59 -9.98 21.85
N TYR A 641 -18.85 -9.86 22.95
CA TYR A 641 -17.65 -10.66 23.14
C TYR A 641 -18.03 -12.08 23.61
N THR A 642 -17.79 -13.08 22.76
CA THR A 642 -18.09 -14.50 23.02
C THR A 642 -16.84 -15.35 23.27
N GLY A 643 -15.66 -14.73 23.32
CA GLY A 643 -14.36 -15.38 23.50
C GLY A 643 -13.35 -15.04 22.39
N GLY A 644 -12.05 -15.04 22.70
CA GLY A 644 -11.00 -14.66 21.75
C GLY A 644 -9.83 -13.93 22.41
N SER A 645 -8.83 -13.52 21.62
CA SER A 645 -7.87 -12.51 22.10
C SER A 645 -8.52 -11.14 22.02
N ARG A 646 -8.21 -10.29 22.98
CA ARG A 646 -8.67 -8.89 23.05
C ARG A 646 -7.51 -7.92 22.86
N ASN A 647 -6.29 -8.45 22.79
CA ASN A 647 -5.05 -7.68 22.74
C ASN A 647 -4.99 -6.84 21.46
N GLY A 648 -4.84 -5.54 21.62
CA GLY A 648 -4.84 -4.56 20.52
C GLY A 648 -6.23 -4.12 20.04
N LEU A 649 -7.32 -4.68 20.54
CA LEU A 649 -8.68 -4.30 20.14
C LEU A 649 -9.22 -3.14 20.99
N ILE A 650 -10.15 -2.35 20.44
CA ILE A 650 -10.91 -1.39 21.22
C ILE A 650 -12.10 -2.13 21.83
N THR A 651 -12.17 -2.17 23.15
CA THR A 651 -13.15 -2.98 23.88
C THR A 651 -13.96 -2.12 24.82
N LEU A 652 -15.26 -2.40 24.89
CA LEU A 652 -16.11 -1.97 26.00
C LEU A 652 -15.92 -2.95 27.15
N VAL A 653 -15.47 -2.44 28.29
CA VAL A 653 -15.17 -3.21 29.49
C VAL A 653 -16.03 -2.74 30.65
N GLU A 654 -16.29 -3.66 31.56
CA GLU A 654 -16.97 -3.46 32.84
C GLU A 654 -16.05 -3.95 33.97
N GLY A 655 -15.95 -3.21 35.08
CA GLY A 655 -15.25 -3.70 36.26
C GLY A 655 -15.34 -2.74 37.44
N SER A 656 -15.27 -3.29 38.66
CA SER A 656 -15.30 -2.52 39.92
C SER A 656 -14.12 -1.57 40.08
N ASP A 657 -12.95 -1.98 39.59
CA ASP A 657 -11.67 -1.26 39.72
C ASP A 657 -11.29 -0.50 38.44
N VAL A 658 -12.19 -0.51 37.45
CA VAL A 658 -12.04 0.26 36.21
C VAL A 658 -12.62 1.64 36.43
N PHE A 659 -11.89 2.48 37.17
CA PHE A 659 -12.30 3.85 37.41
C PHE A 659 -11.91 4.74 36.24
N ASP A 660 -12.88 5.15 35.44
CA ASP A 660 -12.63 6.14 34.40
C ASP A 660 -12.58 7.55 35.05
N SER A 661 -11.41 8.18 34.97
CA SER A 661 -11.07 9.41 35.67
C SER A 661 -11.88 10.64 35.22
N GLU A 662 -12.55 10.57 34.08
CA GLU A 662 -13.45 11.63 33.63
C GLU A 662 -14.86 11.48 34.22
N THR A 663 -15.21 10.30 34.76
CA THR A 663 -16.61 9.88 34.81
C THR A 663 -17.08 9.09 36.05
N GLY A 664 -16.23 8.27 36.68
CA GLY A 664 -16.60 7.48 37.86
C GLY A 664 -17.59 6.33 37.60
N ALA A 665 -17.78 5.92 36.35
CA ALA A 665 -18.61 4.77 35.98
C ALA A 665 -17.78 3.47 35.87
N ASN A 666 -18.40 2.32 36.16
CA ASN A 666 -17.76 0.99 36.07
C ASN A 666 -17.61 0.46 34.64
N TYR A 667 -17.94 1.27 33.62
CA TYR A 667 -17.78 0.93 32.20
C TYR A 667 -16.82 1.92 31.54
N THR A 668 -15.90 1.41 30.72
CA THR A 668 -15.05 2.29 29.88
C THR A 668 -14.76 1.64 28.54
N ILE A 669 -14.41 2.47 27.56
CA ILE A 669 -13.97 2.03 26.23
C ILE A 669 -12.53 2.46 26.06
N LYS A 670 -11.65 1.49 25.87
CA LYS A 670 -10.21 1.70 25.73
C LYS A 670 -9.61 0.65 24.80
N LYS A 671 -8.40 0.92 24.31
CA LYS A 671 -7.62 -0.08 23.59
C LYS A 671 -7.04 -1.07 24.60
N TYR A 672 -7.43 -2.33 24.50
CA TYR A 672 -7.10 -3.37 25.45
C TYR A 672 -5.74 -3.98 25.14
N PHE A 673 -4.90 -4.13 26.16
CA PHE A 673 -3.69 -4.93 26.10
C PHE A 673 -3.64 -5.87 27.30
N SER A 674 -3.10 -7.08 27.11
CA SER A 674 -2.86 -7.99 28.23
C SER A 674 -1.50 -8.66 28.13
N LYS A 675 -0.78 -8.69 29.25
CA LYS A 675 0.40 -9.51 29.48
C LYS A 675 -0.04 -10.76 30.26
N LYS A 676 0.43 -11.93 29.84
CA LYS A 676 0.05 -13.22 30.45
C LYS A 676 1.29 -13.91 31.00
N ALA A 677 1.13 -14.56 32.14
CA ALA A 677 2.09 -15.48 32.73
C ALA A 677 1.47 -16.87 32.83
N THR A 678 2.32 -17.90 32.81
CA THR A 678 1.91 -19.30 32.89
C THR A 678 2.60 -19.93 34.09
N ASP A 679 1.84 -20.56 34.97
CA ASP A 679 2.31 -21.35 36.11
C ASP A 679 1.75 -22.78 36.06
N ASP A 680 2.06 -23.59 37.07
CA ASP A 680 1.66 -25.00 37.15
C ASP A 680 0.13 -25.21 37.22
N ASP A 681 -0.66 -24.17 37.53
CA ASP A 681 -2.13 -24.21 37.66
C ASP A 681 -2.87 -23.63 36.43
N GLY A 682 -2.16 -23.00 35.49
CA GLY A 682 -2.70 -22.54 34.22
C GLY A 682 -2.15 -21.19 33.74
N TRP A 683 -2.90 -20.52 32.86
CA TRP A 683 -2.56 -19.17 32.41
C TRP A 683 -3.39 -18.14 33.18
N HIS A 684 -2.74 -17.12 33.72
CA HIS A 684 -3.41 -15.97 34.32
C HIS A 684 -2.96 -14.66 33.64
N HIS A 685 -3.76 -13.62 33.78
CA HIS A 685 -3.39 -12.28 33.33
C HIS A 685 -2.41 -11.70 34.36
N GLU A 686 -1.14 -11.52 33.97
CA GLU A 686 -0.14 -10.83 34.81
C GLU A 686 -0.49 -9.33 34.91
N GLU A 687 -0.96 -8.76 33.80
CA GLU A 687 -1.35 -7.35 33.74
C GLU A 687 -2.34 -7.11 32.59
N ILE A 688 -3.41 -6.35 32.85
CA ILE A 688 -4.29 -5.80 31.81
C ILE A 688 -4.07 -4.29 31.73
N THR A 689 -3.69 -3.78 30.57
CA THR A 689 -3.54 -2.34 30.32
C THR A 689 -4.63 -1.86 29.35
N LEU A 690 -5.45 -0.91 29.80
CA LEU A 690 -6.45 -0.21 29.00
C LEU A 690 -5.92 1.17 28.62
N LYS A 691 -5.60 1.35 27.34
CA LYS A 691 -4.97 2.57 26.83
C LYS A 691 -5.97 3.49 26.14
N ALA A 692 -5.92 4.77 26.51
CA ALA A 692 -6.65 5.84 25.84
C ALA A 692 -6.06 6.15 24.46
N MET A 693 -6.94 6.50 23.51
CA MET A 693 -6.58 6.91 22.16
C MET A 693 -7.05 8.35 21.94
N SER A 694 -6.40 9.30 22.61
CA SER A 694 -6.79 10.72 22.57
C SER A 694 -5.70 11.63 22.03
N THR A 695 -6.11 12.79 21.52
CA THR A 695 -5.27 13.94 21.20
C THR A 695 -4.71 14.63 22.45
N LYS A 696 -5.31 14.39 23.61
CA LYS A 696 -4.83 14.85 24.94
C LYS A 696 -4.15 13.69 25.70
N PRO A 697 -3.27 13.97 26.66
CA PRO A 697 -2.64 12.94 27.48
C PRO A 697 -3.67 12.36 28.48
N TYR A 698 -3.80 11.03 28.47
CA TYR A 698 -4.57 10.26 29.45
C TYR A 698 -3.68 9.13 29.96
N GLU A 699 -3.79 8.85 31.26
CA GLU A 699 -3.11 7.72 31.88
C GLU A 699 -3.79 6.41 31.45
N SER A 700 -2.99 5.37 31.29
CA SER A 700 -3.53 4.02 31.04
C SER A 700 -4.06 3.45 32.35
N ILE A 701 -5.21 2.78 32.29
CA ILE A 701 -5.70 2.00 33.43
C ILE A 701 -4.97 0.66 33.39
N VAL A 702 -4.30 0.30 34.48
CA VAL A 702 -3.54 -0.94 34.60
C VAL A 702 -4.16 -1.75 35.73
N LEU A 703 -4.61 -2.96 35.44
CA LEU A 703 -5.24 -3.88 36.39
C LEU A 703 -4.31 -5.07 36.63
N ARG A 704 -4.11 -5.45 37.90
CA ARG A 704 -3.26 -6.58 38.31
C ARG A 704 -3.96 -7.46 39.35
N ASP A 705 -3.63 -8.75 39.34
CA ASP A 705 -4.08 -9.74 40.34
C ASP A 705 -5.59 -9.69 40.65
N GLU A 706 -5.96 -9.37 41.89
CA GLU A 706 -7.34 -9.35 42.41
C GLU A 706 -8.26 -8.36 41.65
N GLU A 707 -7.70 -7.32 41.04
CA GLU A 707 -8.45 -6.30 40.26
C GLU A 707 -9.00 -6.87 38.94
N THR A 708 -8.54 -8.06 38.53
CA THR A 708 -9.05 -8.75 37.33
C THR A 708 -10.27 -9.63 37.60
N ILE A 709 -10.58 -9.92 38.88
CA ILE A 709 -11.62 -10.89 39.27
C ILE A 709 -13.02 -10.41 38.84
N ASN A 710 -13.27 -9.11 38.93
CA ASN A 710 -14.55 -8.49 38.54
C ASN A 710 -14.49 -7.81 37.17
N PHE A 711 -13.44 -8.03 36.39
CA PHE A 711 -13.25 -7.42 35.08
C PHE A 711 -13.89 -8.25 33.97
N LYS A 712 -14.78 -7.63 33.18
CA LYS A 712 -15.49 -8.28 32.08
C LYS A 712 -15.42 -7.43 30.81
N VAL A 713 -15.18 -8.09 29.68
CA VAL A 713 -15.30 -7.46 28.37
C VAL A 713 -16.70 -7.74 27.83
N ILE A 714 -17.44 -6.68 27.55
CA ILE A 714 -18.83 -6.72 27.12
C ILE A 714 -18.90 -6.82 25.58
N GLY A 715 -18.07 -6.04 24.89
CA GLY A 715 -18.04 -6.04 23.44
C GLY A 715 -16.78 -5.46 22.84
N VAL A 716 -16.58 -5.75 21.56
CA VAL A 716 -15.49 -5.23 20.72
C VAL A 716 -16.07 -4.17 19.80
N PHE A 717 -15.44 -3.00 19.74
CA PHE A 717 -15.84 -1.90 18.87
C PHE A 717 -15.63 -2.28 17.40
N GLU A 718 -16.67 -2.09 16.58
CA GLU A 718 -16.64 -2.39 15.14
C GLU A 718 -16.55 -1.10 14.32
N LYS A 719 -17.51 -0.17 14.53
CA LYS A 719 -17.57 1.10 13.80
C LYS A 719 -18.44 2.14 14.51
N ILE A 720 -18.27 3.40 14.11
CA ILE A 720 -19.22 4.48 14.38
C ILE A 720 -20.35 4.40 13.33
N LEU A 721 -21.58 4.72 13.76
CA LEU A 721 -22.78 4.75 12.92
C LEU A 721 -23.08 6.15 12.37
#